data_AF-A0A2R6GGX5-F1
#
_entry.id   AF-A0A2R6GGX5-F1
#
_cell.length_a   1.000
_cell.length_b   1.000
_cell.length_c   1.000
_cell.angle_alpha   90.00
_cell.angle_beta   90.00
_cell.angle_gamma   90.00
#
_symmetry.space_group_name_H-M   'P 1'
#
loop_
_entity.id
_entity.type
_entity.pdbx_description
1 polymer ?
#
loop_
_entity_poly.entity_id
_entity_poly.type
_entity_poly.pdbx_seq_one_letter_code
_entity_poly.pdbx_strand_id
1 'polypeptide(L)'
;MDESGLCASSEFLTERIRSGHLNLEELDLRRPAEASYDAVEEAVLGFLPPNDEDFEAASDRLTIETWPTDEDFPDWIDAFSDAMELLSELDGPPREDTGSEYPFEDIFLWIVEYSRRNVDGDFDRLSERAVRDLEEHLLERLVDIGAQALHLDYVSYVAERAPAVVAADRLSPEETRWYDRYVANFYDDRATEFFEEFPVLARLVTVVARQWGNVVSEFLSRVDDDYEAILSLLDTDDPGPVTRLRLGAGDPHDGGRTVIVVEFESGDEVVYKPRDVEADLRFYEFRAWLGREFDDVPAFEEPEFRYRDSYAWIERIESPAFSAMADVEAYYERAGSLLCVLYLLDVTDCHLENLIAADPGPVIVDAETTCHVNVPMSELPRKNLGERLQENEVRETVLNSALLPYELEFHDHNMAALDAIEEQSLDAPRREWFHVNTDAMDMEYSTPTAVPEENYPTIDGDPAGARQFVDELVEGFAATYDAISRSKPAVERKVEDLFEGVTVRNVLQETLQYRLLLDTVSSPKYLRDGLRYEYKIRTERIDRWEHRVGDRPDWVDEVIDLETAAMVERDIPRFTTVTDVDELRFRGETVEEGVFGTTGIEEVRAKVDSLSDADNRHHRGLIRACLGGSRLGEQPRGES
;
A
#
# COMPACT_ATOMS: atom_id res chain seq x y z
N MET A 1 -18.59 17.36 -51.94
CA MET A 1 -18.38 16.42 -53.04
C MET A 1 -16.93 16.50 -53.48
N ASP A 2 -15.98 15.76 -52.91
CA ASP A 2 -16.00 14.72 -51.86
C ASP A 2 -14.52 14.49 -51.44
N GLU A 3 -14.21 14.50 -50.14
CA GLU A 3 -13.89 13.33 -49.28
C GLU A 3 -12.61 12.60 -49.74
N SER A 4 -11.52 12.48 -48.97
CA SER A 4 -11.42 12.04 -47.57
C SER A 4 -9.95 12.05 -47.10
N GLY A 5 -9.73 12.27 -45.80
CA GLY A 5 -8.51 11.93 -45.04
C GLY A 5 -7.62 13.12 -44.65
N LEU A 6 -7.35 13.45 -43.38
CA LEU A 6 -7.80 12.95 -42.08
C LEU A 6 -7.47 14.05 -41.04
N CYS A 7 -8.20 14.09 -39.94
CA CYS A 7 -8.17 15.12 -38.90
C CYS A 7 -6.87 15.08 -38.06
N ALA A 8 -6.09 16.17 -38.09
CA ALA A 8 -5.02 16.46 -37.13
C ALA A 8 -5.61 17.10 -35.86
N SER A 9 -6.24 16.25 -35.06
CA SER A 9 -6.51 16.38 -33.62
C SER A 9 -6.89 15.00 -33.07
N SER A 10 -7.49 14.16 -33.92
CA SER A 10 -7.71 12.75 -33.63
C SER A 10 -6.45 11.91 -33.81
N GLU A 11 -5.55 12.13 -34.78
CA GLU A 11 -4.41 11.21 -35.01
C GLU A 11 -3.37 11.20 -33.90
N PHE A 12 -3.01 12.34 -33.30
CA PHE A 12 -2.09 12.41 -32.15
C PHE A 12 -2.70 11.76 -30.90
N LEU A 13 -3.97 12.07 -30.61
CA LEU A 13 -4.74 11.39 -29.56
C LEU A 13 -4.96 9.91 -29.87
N THR A 14 -5.13 9.51 -31.13
CA THR A 14 -5.33 8.12 -31.58
C THR A 14 -4.04 7.33 -31.52
N GLU A 15 -2.88 7.94 -31.75
CA GLU A 15 -1.58 7.31 -31.60
C GLU A 15 -1.28 7.09 -30.11
N ARG A 16 -1.61 8.07 -29.24
CA ARG A 16 -1.63 7.92 -27.78
C ARG A 16 -2.67 6.90 -27.28
N ILE A 17 -3.84 6.79 -27.89
CA ILE A 17 -4.83 5.72 -27.62
C ILE A 17 -4.31 4.35 -28.08
N ARG A 18 -3.65 4.27 -29.24
CA ARG A 18 -3.14 3.02 -29.80
C ARG A 18 -1.89 2.52 -29.07
N SER A 19 -1.11 3.40 -28.45
CA SER A 19 0.02 3.05 -27.60
C SER A 19 -0.37 2.87 -26.12
N GLY A 20 -1.65 3.08 -25.76
CA GLY A 20 -2.16 2.89 -24.39
C GLY A 20 -1.97 4.07 -23.45
N HIS A 21 -1.51 5.24 -23.94
CA HIS A 21 -1.29 6.45 -23.14
C HIS A 21 -2.58 7.18 -22.72
N LEU A 22 -3.70 7.01 -23.43
CA LEU A 22 -5.01 7.59 -23.13
C LEU A 22 -6.12 6.65 -23.63
N ASN A 23 -7.07 6.20 -22.81
CA ASN A 23 -8.20 5.41 -23.30
C ASN A 23 -9.19 6.32 -24.08
N LEU A 24 -9.83 5.79 -25.13
CA LEU A 24 -10.91 6.49 -25.87
C LEU A 24 -12.03 6.98 -24.95
N GLU A 25 -12.27 6.29 -23.83
CA GLU A 25 -13.24 6.72 -22.81
C GLU A 25 -12.75 7.90 -21.95
N GLU A 26 -11.44 8.13 -21.84
CA GLU A 26 -10.86 9.26 -21.10
C GLU A 26 -10.84 10.56 -21.92
N LEU A 27 -11.02 10.42 -23.24
CA LEU A 27 -10.93 11.48 -24.24
C LEU A 27 -12.27 11.96 -24.79
N ASP A 28 -13.40 11.66 -24.12
CA ASP A 28 -14.71 12.22 -24.53
C ASP A 28 -14.77 13.73 -24.20
N LEU A 29 -13.99 14.49 -24.97
CA LEU A 29 -13.57 15.89 -24.85
C LEU A 29 -14.39 16.82 -25.73
N ARG A 30 -15.66 16.52 -25.97
CA ARG A 30 -16.55 17.56 -26.46
C ARG A 30 -17.31 18.06 -25.25
N ARG A 31 -17.04 19.31 -24.84
CA ARG A 31 -18.11 20.14 -24.28
C ARG A 31 -19.34 19.83 -25.13
N PRO A 32 -20.38 19.20 -24.58
CA PRO A 32 -21.62 19.22 -25.29
C PRO A 32 -22.08 20.67 -25.11
N ALA A 33 -21.89 21.47 -26.17
CA ALA A 33 -22.82 22.55 -26.37
C ALA A 33 -24.20 21.88 -26.34
N GLU A 34 -24.89 22.01 -25.19
CA GLU A 34 -26.19 21.40 -24.91
C GLU A 34 -26.21 19.88 -24.66
N ALA A 35 -25.40 19.31 -23.76
CA ALA A 35 -25.90 18.13 -23.04
C ALA A 35 -26.63 18.65 -21.84
N SER A 36 -27.95 18.47 -21.83
CA SER A 36 -28.68 18.60 -20.57
C SER A 36 -28.12 17.57 -19.59
N TYR A 37 -28.23 17.87 -18.29
CA TYR A 37 -28.01 16.91 -17.22
C TYR A 37 -28.62 15.53 -17.58
N ASP A 38 -29.78 15.52 -18.26
CA ASP A 38 -30.47 14.32 -18.76
C ASP A 38 -29.60 13.34 -19.56
N ALA A 39 -28.57 13.78 -20.31
CA ALA A 39 -27.74 12.89 -21.13
C ALA A 39 -26.58 12.24 -20.37
N VAL A 40 -26.06 12.94 -19.34
CA VAL A 40 -25.10 12.36 -18.37
C VAL A 40 -25.86 11.44 -17.41
N GLU A 41 -27.04 11.87 -16.99
CA GLU A 41 -27.99 11.07 -16.22
C GLU A 41 -28.39 9.79 -16.97
N GLU A 42 -28.80 9.82 -18.25
CA GLU A 42 -29.11 8.59 -19.02
C GLU A 42 -27.92 7.62 -19.15
N ALA A 43 -26.70 8.16 -19.33
CA ALA A 43 -25.50 7.35 -19.45
C ALA A 43 -25.13 6.70 -18.11
N VAL A 44 -25.20 7.42 -17.00
CA VAL A 44 -24.85 6.93 -15.66
C VAL A 44 -25.95 6.07 -15.05
N LEU A 45 -27.22 6.44 -15.23
CA LEU A 45 -28.38 5.59 -14.92
C LEU A 45 -28.40 4.33 -15.79
N GLY A 46 -27.86 4.35 -17.00
CA GLY A 46 -27.65 3.15 -17.83
C GLY A 46 -26.69 2.12 -17.23
N PHE A 47 -25.83 2.52 -16.27
CA PHE A 47 -24.92 1.63 -15.54
C PHE A 47 -25.49 1.13 -14.20
N LEU A 48 -26.48 1.81 -13.63
CA LEU A 48 -27.17 1.34 -12.42
C LEU A 48 -28.28 0.34 -12.82
N PRO A 49 -28.38 -0.85 -12.19
CA PRO A 49 -29.48 -1.76 -12.48
C PRO A 49 -30.82 -1.05 -12.14
N PRO A 50 -31.78 -0.97 -13.07
CA PRO A 50 -32.98 -0.12 -12.95
C PRO A 50 -34.00 -0.57 -11.88
N ASN A 51 -33.64 -1.51 -11.01
CA ASN A 51 -34.50 -2.04 -9.93
C ASN A 51 -33.90 -1.86 -8.54
N ASP A 52 -32.85 -1.05 -8.39
CA ASP A 52 -32.25 -0.75 -7.09
C ASP A 52 -32.97 0.45 -6.43
N GLU A 53 -33.27 0.40 -5.13
CA GLU A 53 -33.81 1.58 -4.41
C GLU A 53 -32.80 2.75 -4.44
N ASP A 54 -31.51 2.43 -4.58
CA ASP A 54 -30.43 3.39 -4.80
C ASP A 54 -30.54 4.12 -6.15
N PHE A 55 -31.20 3.54 -7.16
CA PHE A 55 -31.39 4.19 -8.47
C PHE A 55 -32.32 5.41 -8.39
N GLU A 56 -33.46 5.26 -7.70
CA GLU A 56 -34.40 6.38 -7.52
C GLU A 56 -33.78 7.46 -6.65
N ALA A 57 -33.08 7.09 -5.57
CA ALA A 57 -32.38 8.03 -4.69
C ALA A 57 -31.20 8.75 -5.39
N ALA A 58 -30.43 8.05 -6.22
CA ALA A 58 -29.35 8.63 -7.01
C ALA A 58 -29.87 9.55 -8.12
N SER A 59 -30.93 9.16 -8.85
CA SER A 59 -31.57 10.03 -9.86
C SER A 59 -32.15 11.30 -9.23
N ASP A 60 -32.80 11.19 -8.07
CA ASP A 60 -33.31 12.36 -7.33
C ASP A 60 -32.17 13.30 -6.88
N ARG A 61 -30.98 12.76 -6.54
CA ARG A 61 -29.79 13.57 -6.19
C ARG A 61 -29.06 14.15 -7.39
N LEU A 62 -29.06 13.46 -8.53
CA LEU A 62 -28.44 13.91 -9.78
C LEU A 62 -29.19 15.08 -10.43
N THR A 63 -30.46 15.28 -10.08
CA THR A 63 -31.30 16.39 -10.55
C THR A 63 -31.20 17.65 -9.67
N ILE A 64 -30.37 17.63 -8.61
CA ILE A 64 -30.18 18.77 -7.71
C ILE A 64 -29.28 19.82 -8.37
N GLU A 65 -29.86 20.95 -8.79
CA GLU A 65 -29.10 22.11 -9.32
C GLU A 65 -28.46 22.97 -8.21
N THR A 66 -28.91 22.83 -6.96
CA THR A 66 -28.43 23.64 -5.81
C THR A 66 -28.40 22.81 -4.54
N TRP A 67 -27.30 22.89 -3.76
CA TRP A 67 -27.16 22.18 -2.49
C TRP A 67 -28.39 22.38 -1.58
N PRO A 68 -28.89 21.33 -0.90
CA PRO A 68 -30.04 21.44 -0.01
C PRO A 68 -29.83 22.55 1.04
N THR A 69 -30.81 23.47 1.16
CA THR A 69 -30.68 24.64 2.05
C THR A 69 -30.71 24.28 3.55
N ASP A 70 -31.07 23.05 3.86
CA ASP A 70 -31.19 22.46 5.19
C ASP A 70 -30.05 21.50 5.53
N GLU A 71 -29.06 21.36 4.66
CA GLU A 71 -27.85 20.56 4.89
C GLU A 71 -26.62 21.46 4.88
N ASP A 72 -25.72 21.25 5.85
CA ASP A 72 -24.40 21.89 5.84
C ASP A 72 -23.56 21.33 4.68
N PHE A 73 -22.62 22.13 4.17
CA PHE A 73 -21.65 21.61 3.20
C PHE A 73 -20.73 20.58 3.87
N PRO A 74 -20.25 19.57 3.12
CA PRO A 74 -19.21 18.69 3.62
C PRO A 74 -17.96 19.47 4.00
N ASP A 75 -17.31 19.10 5.11
CA ASP A 75 -16.12 19.78 5.64
C ASP A 75 -14.98 19.99 4.61
N TRP A 76 -14.89 19.14 3.59
CA TRP A 76 -13.87 19.31 2.54
C TRP A 76 -14.13 20.55 1.67
N ILE A 77 -15.38 21.00 1.52
CA ILE A 77 -15.70 22.20 0.73
C ILE A 77 -15.18 23.45 1.43
N ASP A 78 -15.37 23.54 2.74
CA ASP A 78 -14.87 24.67 3.53
C ASP A 78 -13.34 24.69 3.50
N ALA A 79 -12.70 23.55 3.76
CA ALA A 79 -11.23 23.44 3.69
C ALA A 79 -10.67 23.73 2.29
N PHE A 80 -11.36 23.33 1.22
CA PHE A 80 -10.94 23.65 -0.14
C PHE A 80 -11.12 25.15 -0.44
N SER A 81 -12.18 25.76 0.09
CA SER A 81 -12.43 27.20 -0.06
C SER A 81 -11.35 28.03 0.62
N ASP A 82 -10.93 27.65 1.83
CA ASP A 82 -9.82 28.28 2.54
C ASP A 82 -8.50 28.12 1.77
N ALA A 83 -8.27 26.95 1.17
CA ALA A 83 -7.11 26.71 0.33
C ALA A 83 -7.12 27.58 -0.95
N MET A 84 -8.29 27.74 -1.59
CA MET A 84 -8.46 28.63 -2.75
C MET A 84 -8.31 30.11 -2.39
N GLU A 85 -8.70 30.51 -1.17
CA GLU A 85 -8.42 31.86 -0.66
C GLU A 85 -6.91 32.10 -0.57
N LEU A 86 -6.15 31.15 -0.02
CA LEU A 86 -4.68 31.21 -0.01
C LEU A 86 -4.12 31.33 -1.43
N LEU A 87 -4.58 30.50 -2.37
CA LEU A 87 -4.12 30.55 -3.75
C LEU A 87 -4.31 31.95 -4.36
N SER A 88 -5.43 32.61 -4.07
CA SER A 88 -5.74 33.95 -4.57
C SER A 88 -4.84 35.06 -4.02
N GLU A 89 -4.13 34.80 -2.91
CA GLU A 89 -3.15 35.72 -2.31
C GLU A 89 -1.74 35.55 -2.89
N LEU A 90 -1.50 34.49 -3.67
CA LEU A 90 -0.19 34.16 -4.23
C LEU A 90 -0.03 34.73 -5.64
N ASP A 91 1.10 35.40 -5.91
CA ASP A 91 1.46 35.88 -7.25
C ASP A 91 2.19 34.81 -8.11
N GLY A 92 2.27 33.56 -7.61
CA GLY A 92 2.99 32.43 -8.20
C GLY A 92 3.31 31.35 -7.15
N PRO A 93 4.11 30.33 -7.51
CA PRO A 93 4.52 29.28 -6.58
C PRO A 93 5.16 29.85 -5.30
N PRO A 94 4.81 29.33 -4.11
CA PRO A 94 5.25 29.91 -2.83
C PRO A 94 6.76 29.77 -2.57
N ARG A 95 7.47 28.93 -3.33
CA ARG A 95 8.93 28.77 -3.28
C ARG A 95 9.49 28.48 -4.67
N GLU A 96 10.74 28.86 -4.89
CA GLU A 96 11.48 28.56 -6.13
C GLU A 96 11.82 27.06 -6.22
N ASP A 97 11.92 26.55 -7.45
CA ASP A 97 12.35 25.19 -7.81
C ASP A 97 13.47 24.68 -6.90
N THR A 98 13.17 23.56 -6.22
CA THR A 98 14.08 22.95 -5.25
C THR A 98 15.06 21.95 -5.88
N GLY A 99 14.99 21.77 -7.20
CA GLY A 99 15.66 20.70 -7.93
C GLY A 99 14.90 19.37 -7.84
N SER A 100 13.57 19.44 -7.66
CA SER A 100 12.71 18.27 -7.50
C SER A 100 12.35 17.63 -8.84
N GLU A 101 12.21 16.31 -8.85
CA GLU A 101 11.78 15.52 -10.01
C GLU A 101 10.25 15.31 -10.05
N TYR A 102 9.46 16.03 -9.23
CA TYR A 102 8.01 15.86 -9.17
C TYR A 102 7.27 16.65 -10.27
N PRO A 103 6.42 16.00 -11.10
CA PRO A 103 5.67 16.65 -12.16
C PRO A 103 4.64 17.64 -11.62
N PHE A 104 4.64 18.84 -12.18
CA PHE A 104 3.78 19.95 -11.77
C PHE A 104 3.95 20.36 -10.30
N GLU A 105 5.14 20.21 -9.73
CA GLU A 105 5.38 20.66 -8.35
C GLU A 105 4.96 22.11 -8.14
N ASP A 106 5.27 22.99 -9.10
CA ASP A 106 4.94 24.41 -9.04
C ASP A 106 3.46 24.68 -8.87
N ILE A 107 2.60 23.75 -9.30
CA ILE A 107 1.15 23.82 -9.14
C ILE A 107 0.68 23.22 -7.82
N PHE A 108 1.36 22.23 -7.26
CA PHE A 108 0.93 21.61 -6.00
C PHE A 108 1.45 22.33 -4.75
N LEU A 109 2.48 23.15 -4.88
CA LEU A 109 3.14 23.81 -3.75
C LEU A 109 2.21 24.71 -2.91
N TRP A 110 1.16 25.31 -3.48
CA TRP A 110 0.20 26.09 -2.69
C TRP A 110 -0.66 25.22 -1.76
N ILE A 111 -0.98 23.98 -2.14
CA ILE A 111 -1.64 23.01 -1.25
C ILE A 111 -0.67 22.59 -0.14
N VAL A 112 0.61 22.37 -0.47
CA VAL A 112 1.63 22.05 0.54
C VAL A 112 1.76 23.17 1.56
N GLU A 113 1.81 24.43 1.10
CA GLU A 113 1.83 25.61 1.96
C GLU A 113 0.54 25.73 2.79
N TYR A 114 -0.64 25.51 2.18
CA TYR A 114 -1.91 25.48 2.89
C TYR A 114 -1.89 24.44 4.03
N SER A 115 -1.50 23.21 3.72
CA SER A 115 -1.39 22.14 4.71
C SER A 115 -0.40 22.47 5.81
N ARG A 116 0.77 23.01 5.47
CA ARG A 116 1.80 23.42 6.44
C ARG A 116 1.28 24.44 7.44
N ARG A 117 0.47 25.42 7.00
CA ARG A 117 -0.13 26.44 7.89
C ARG A 117 -1.17 25.88 8.84
N ASN A 118 -1.73 24.71 8.53
CA ASN A 118 -2.77 24.03 9.30
C ASN A 118 -2.21 22.86 10.14
N VAL A 119 -0.89 22.70 10.22
CA VAL A 119 -0.28 21.74 11.16
C VAL A 119 -0.33 22.33 12.57
N ASP A 120 -0.87 21.54 13.50
CA ASP A 120 -0.85 21.82 14.92
C ASP A 120 0.39 21.18 15.55
N GLY A 121 1.46 21.96 15.74
CA GLY A 121 2.70 21.47 16.36
C GLY A 121 3.87 22.40 16.12
N ASP A 122 4.95 22.20 16.88
CA ASP A 122 6.21 22.89 16.64
C ASP A 122 7.18 21.98 15.87
N PHE A 123 7.91 22.57 14.92
CA PHE A 123 8.95 21.89 14.16
C PHE A 123 10.33 22.02 14.81
N ASP A 124 10.42 22.56 16.04
CA ASP A 124 11.65 22.83 16.79
C ASP A 124 12.64 21.65 16.87
N ARG A 125 12.16 20.41 16.87
CA ARG A 125 13.00 19.19 16.88
C ARG A 125 13.47 18.73 15.51
N LEU A 126 12.93 19.30 14.44
CA LEU A 126 13.22 18.93 13.07
C LEU A 126 14.17 19.94 12.44
N SER A 127 15.15 19.44 11.70
CA SER A 127 15.93 20.26 10.78
C SER A 127 15.07 20.75 9.61
N GLU A 128 15.54 21.77 8.89
CA GLU A 128 14.88 22.21 7.64
C GLU A 128 14.76 21.08 6.61
N ARG A 129 15.69 20.11 6.60
CA ARG A 129 15.61 18.96 5.69
C ARG A 129 14.48 18.02 6.07
N ALA A 130 14.34 17.69 7.35
CA ALA A 130 13.26 16.83 7.84
C ALA A 130 11.88 17.46 7.60
N VAL A 131 11.76 18.78 7.75
CA VAL A 131 10.52 19.48 7.36
C VAL A 131 10.25 19.33 5.85
N ARG A 132 11.27 19.42 5.01
CA ARG A 132 11.12 19.18 3.56
C ARG A 132 10.76 17.73 3.24
N ASP A 133 11.29 16.74 3.97
CA ASP A 133 10.88 15.34 3.79
C ASP A 133 9.35 15.18 4.00
N LEU A 134 8.77 15.84 5.01
CA LEU A 134 7.32 15.85 5.24
C LEU A 134 6.56 16.47 4.05
N GLU A 135 7.03 17.61 3.56
CA GLU A 135 6.40 18.34 2.45
C GLU A 135 6.50 17.59 1.12
N GLU A 136 7.65 16.95 0.85
CA GLU A 136 7.88 16.10 -0.32
C GLU A 136 6.94 14.89 -0.31
N HIS A 137 6.70 14.29 0.85
CA HIS A 137 5.72 13.22 0.98
C HIS A 137 4.28 13.68 0.65
N LEU A 138 3.87 14.88 1.07
CA LEU A 138 2.57 15.43 0.65
C LEU A 138 2.55 15.67 -0.87
N LEU A 139 3.62 16.24 -1.41
CA LEU A 139 3.74 16.53 -2.84
C LEU A 139 3.64 15.25 -3.69
N GLU A 140 4.32 14.18 -3.29
CA GLU A 140 4.22 12.86 -3.93
C GLU A 140 2.76 12.36 -3.98
N ARG A 141 2.04 12.43 -2.84
CA ARG A 141 0.63 12.03 -2.79
C ARG A 141 -0.28 12.89 -3.66
N LEU A 142 0.00 14.19 -3.79
CA LEU A 142 -0.74 15.11 -4.67
C LEU A 142 -0.47 14.83 -6.15
N VAL A 143 0.78 14.53 -6.49
CA VAL A 143 1.19 14.11 -7.83
C VAL A 143 0.45 12.84 -8.25
N ASP A 144 0.40 11.83 -7.37
CA ASP A 144 -0.27 10.55 -7.65
C ASP A 144 -1.73 10.71 -8.06
N ILE A 145 -2.44 11.69 -7.46
CA ILE A 145 -3.86 11.94 -7.75
C ILE A 145 -4.10 12.96 -8.86
N GLY A 146 -3.22 13.94 -9.06
CA GLY A 146 -3.52 15.13 -9.86
C GLY A 146 -2.68 15.31 -11.11
N ALA A 147 -1.48 14.73 -11.18
CA ALA A 147 -0.53 15.05 -12.25
C ALA A 147 -1.07 14.68 -13.65
N GLN A 148 -1.82 13.57 -13.78
CA GLN A 148 -2.42 13.19 -15.07
C GLN A 148 -3.50 14.18 -15.54
N ALA A 149 -4.29 14.73 -14.62
CA ALA A 149 -5.27 15.77 -14.95
C ALA A 149 -4.59 17.09 -15.35
N LEU A 150 -3.55 17.49 -14.60
CA LEU A 150 -2.75 18.67 -14.93
C LEU A 150 -2.04 18.52 -16.27
N HIS A 151 -1.56 17.33 -16.62
CA HIS A 151 -0.96 17.06 -17.93
C HIS A 151 -1.96 17.21 -19.06
N LEU A 152 -3.16 16.66 -18.90
CA LEU A 152 -4.23 16.82 -19.88
C LEU A 152 -4.59 18.30 -20.06
N ASP A 153 -4.68 19.06 -18.97
CA ASP A 153 -4.98 20.49 -19.00
C ASP A 153 -3.82 21.32 -19.60
N TYR A 154 -2.57 20.96 -19.33
CA TYR A 154 -1.37 21.58 -19.89
C TYR A 154 -1.27 21.36 -21.40
N VAL A 155 -1.41 20.11 -21.87
CA VAL A 155 -1.37 19.80 -23.30
C VAL A 155 -2.50 20.53 -24.04
N SER A 156 -3.68 20.62 -23.44
CA SER A 156 -4.82 21.37 -23.98
C SER A 156 -4.50 22.87 -24.08
N TYR A 157 -3.89 23.46 -23.05
CA TYR A 157 -3.45 24.86 -23.04
C TYR A 157 -2.49 25.19 -24.18
N VAL A 158 -1.48 24.33 -24.40
CA VAL A 158 -0.49 24.53 -25.46
C VAL A 158 -1.15 24.36 -26.83
N ALA A 159 -2.03 23.37 -27.00
CA ALA A 159 -2.76 23.13 -28.25
C ALA A 159 -3.65 24.32 -28.66
N GLU A 160 -4.32 24.96 -27.70
CA GLU A 160 -5.17 26.12 -27.96
C GLU A 160 -4.37 27.38 -28.34
N ARG A 161 -3.24 27.61 -27.68
CA ARG A 161 -2.44 28.84 -27.85
C ARG A 161 -1.39 28.72 -28.97
N ALA A 162 -0.91 27.52 -29.24
CA ALA A 162 0.13 27.25 -30.21
C ALA A 162 -0.05 25.91 -30.94
N PRO A 163 -1.15 25.74 -31.71
CA PRO A 163 -1.44 24.47 -32.40
C PRO A 163 -0.33 24.04 -33.37
N ALA A 164 0.44 24.98 -33.91
CA ALA A 164 1.56 24.69 -34.81
C ALA A 164 2.80 24.11 -34.09
N VAL A 165 2.94 24.33 -32.77
CA VAL A 165 4.02 23.75 -31.96
C VAL A 165 3.71 22.28 -31.68
N VAL A 166 2.47 21.98 -31.27
CA VAL A 166 1.99 20.61 -31.05
C VAL A 166 1.97 19.82 -32.36
N ALA A 167 1.42 20.37 -33.45
CA ALA A 167 1.33 19.67 -34.74
C ALA A 167 2.68 19.37 -35.40
N ALA A 168 3.76 20.03 -34.97
CA ALA A 168 5.10 19.80 -35.50
C ALA A 168 5.99 19.00 -34.54
N ASP A 169 5.48 18.64 -33.36
CA ASP A 169 6.18 17.95 -32.27
C ASP A 169 7.53 18.62 -31.93
N ARG A 170 7.45 19.92 -31.61
CA ARG A 170 8.64 20.80 -31.47
C ARG A 170 8.96 21.20 -30.03
N LEU A 171 8.43 20.51 -29.04
CA LEU A 171 8.70 20.82 -27.64
C LEU A 171 10.11 20.33 -27.28
N SER A 172 10.89 21.21 -26.64
CA SER A 172 12.27 20.90 -26.25
C SER A 172 12.30 20.48 -24.78
N PRO A 173 12.99 19.37 -24.44
CA PRO A 173 13.26 18.99 -23.05
C PRO A 173 14.09 20.00 -22.24
N GLU A 174 14.68 20.99 -22.90
CA GLU A 174 15.50 22.03 -22.24
C GLU A 174 14.77 23.38 -22.12
N GLU A 175 13.61 23.54 -22.77
CA GLU A 175 12.83 24.78 -22.71
C GLU A 175 11.68 24.65 -21.70
N THR A 176 11.37 25.71 -20.96
CA THR A 176 10.29 25.75 -19.96
C THR A 176 9.23 26.81 -20.29
N ARG A 177 9.31 27.44 -21.46
CA ARG A 177 8.56 28.65 -21.77
C ARG A 177 7.04 28.46 -21.70
N TRP A 178 6.53 27.36 -22.23
CA TRP A 178 5.12 27.00 -22.20
C TRP A 178 4.69 26.53 -20.83
N TYR A 179 5.52 25.73 -20.17
CA TYR A 179 5.30 25.27 -18.81
C TYR A 179 5.22 26.45 -17.82
N ASP A 180 6.23 27.32 -17.78
CA ASP A 180 6.27 28.53 -16.92
C ASP A 180 5.05 29.43 -17.15
N ARG A 181 4.62 29.55 -18.42
CA ARG A 181 3.44 30.34 -18.76
C ARG A 181 2.17 29.65 -18.27
N TYR A 182 2.06 28.33 -18.40
CA TYR A 182 0.93 27.56 -17.88
C TYR A 182 0.83 27.71 -16.36
N VAL A 183 1.93 27.50 -15.62
CA VAL A 183 2.01 27.74 -14.18
C VAL A 183 1.55 29.17 -13.84
N ALA A 184 2.08 30.19 -14.52
CA ALA A 184 1.66 31.57 -14.26
C ALA A 184 0.17 31.84 -14.52
N ASN A 185 -0.45 31.16 -15.51
CA ASN A 185 -1.90 31.29 -15.73
C ASN A 185 -2.70 30.51 -14.67
N PHE A 186 -2.16 29.40 -14.16
CA PHE A 186 -2.78 28.63 -13.07
C PHE A 186 -3.02 29.51 -11.84
N TYR A 187 -2.00 30.27 -11.42
CA TYR A 187 -2.07 31.19 -10.27
C TYR A 187 -2.87 32.48 -10.52
N ASP A 188 -3.19 32.84 -11.77
CA ASP A 188 -3.96 34.05 -12.09
C ASP A 188 -5.47 33.77 -12.10
N ASP A 189 -5.93 32.91 -13.02
CA ASP A 189 -7.36 32.64 -13.21
C ASP A 189 -7.69 31.18 -13.53
N ARG A 190 -6.72 30.38 -13.99
CA ARG A 190 -6.99 29.04 -14.54
C ARG A 190 -7.27 27.97 -13.49
N ALA A 191 -6.81 28.12 -12.24
CA ALA A 191 -7.09 27.15 -11.19
C ALA A 191 -8.59 26.92 -10.98
N THR A 192 -9.41 27.98 -11.05
CA THR A 192 -10.86 27.86 -10.90
C THR A 192 -11.45 27.01 -12.03
N GLU A 193 -11.10 27.31 -13.29
CA GLU A 193 -11.57 26.54 -14.45
C GLU A 193 -11.12 25.07 -14.37
N PHE A 194 -9.89 24.83 -13.89
CA PHE A 194 -9.34 23.49 -13.72
C PHE A 194 -10.12 22.66 -12.69
N PHE A 195 -10.38 23.20 -11.50
CA PHE A 195 -11.14 22.47 -10.47
C PHE A 195 -12.64 22.41 -10.75
N GLU A 196 -13.19 23.33 -11.54
CA GLU A 196 -14.55 23.20 -12.10
C GLU A 196 -14.62 22.05 -13.12
N GLU A 197 -13.57 21.81 -13.90
CA GLU A 197 -13.48 20.64 -14.78
C GLU A 197 -13.28 19.35 -13.97
N PHE A 198 -12.41 19.38 -12.95
CA PHE A 198 -12.05 18.22 -12.12
C PHE A 198 -12.49 18.37 -10.66
N PRO A 199 -13.81 18.43 -10.35
CA PRO A 199 -14.30 18.68 -9.00
C PRO A 199 -13.98 17.56 -8.01
N VAL A 200 -13.83 16.32 -8.47
CA VAL A 200 -13.38 15.22 -7.59
C VAL A 200 -11.93 15.42 -7.21
N LEU A 201 -11.08 15.94 -8.10
CA LEU A 201 -9.70 16.26 -7.74
C LEU A 201 -9.64 17.33 -6.64
N ALA A 202 -10.51 18.35 -6.69
CA ALA A 202 -10.62 19.34 -5.61
C ALA A 202 -10.92 18.68 -4.24
N ARG A 203 -11.85 17.72 -4.22
CA ARG A 203 -12.12 16.90 -3.03
C ARG A 203 -10.87 16.10 -2.60
N LEU A 204 -10.23 15.38 -3.52
CA LEU A 204 -9.10 14.49 -3.19
C LEU A 204 -7.87 15.24 -2.69
N VAL A 205 -7.49 16.36 -3.32
CA VAL A 205 -6.35 17.17 -2.84
C VAL A 205 -6.62 17.69 -1.44
N THR A 206 -7.87 18.06 -1.13
CA THR A 206 -8.26 18.53 0.20
C THR A 206 -8.25 17.42 1.24
N VAL A 207 -8.74 16.22 0.89
CA VAL A 207 -8.70 15.04 1.77
C VAL A 207 -7.25 14.69 2.11
N VAL A 208 -6.39 14.57 1.10
CA VAL A 208 -4.97 14.24 1.27
C VAL A 208 -4.24 15.33 2.08
N ALA A 209 -4.50 16.60 1.79
CA ALA A 209 -3.96 17.75 2.51
C ALA A 209 -4.30 17.73 4.01
N ARG A 210 -5.55 17.41 4.35
CA ARG A 210 -6.03 17.33 5.75
C ARG A 210 -5.47 16.09 6.46
N GLN A 211 -5.49 14.94 5.81
CA GLN A 211 -4.90 13.71 6.35
C GLN A 211 -3.43 13.93 6.70
N TRP A 212 -2.65 14.50 5.77
CA TRP A 212 -1.25 14.81 6.02
C TRP A 212 -1.08 15.78 7.19
N GLY A 213 -1.88 16.85 7.27
CA GLY A 213 -1.83 17.81 8.37
C GLY A 213 -2.07 17.14 9.73
N ASN A 214 -3.06 16.25 9.81
CA ASN A 214 -3.36 15.47 11.01
C ASN A 214 -2.23 14.52 11.38
N VAL A 215 -1.68 13.78 10.41
CA VAL A 215 -0.57 12.83 10.62
C VAL A 215 0.68 13.55 11.12
N VAL A 216 1.02 14.69 10.52
CA VAL A 216 2.18 15.49 10.93
C VAL A 216 1.97 16.07 12.33
N SER A 217 0.79 16.62 12.61
CA SER A 217 0.47 17.16 13.94
C SER A 217 0.57 16.07 15.02
N GLU A 218 0.02 14.88 14.74
CA GLU A 218 0.11 13.71 15.61
C GLU A 218 1.57 13.26 15.81
N PHE A 219 2.36 13.19 14.73
CA PHE A 219 3.77 12.82 14.78
C PHE A 219 4.60 13.80 15.61
N LEU A 220 4.47 15.11 15.38
CA LEU A 220 5.21 16.14 16.11
C LEU A 220 4.90 16.07 17.61
N SER A 221 3.62 15.97 17.97
CA SER A 221 3.20 15.81 19.38
C SER A 221 3.82 14.56 20.01
N ARG A 222 3.81 13.42 19.31
CA ARG A 222 4.34 12.16 19.85
C ARG A 222 5.87 12.15 19.96
N VAL A 223 6.59 12.77 19.03
CA VAL A 223 8.06 12.95 19.14
C VAL A 223 8.39 13.77 20.40
N ASP A 224 7.62 14.82 20.68
CA ASP A 224 7.80 15.65 21.87
C ASP A 224 7.45 14.90 23.17
N ASP A 225 6.29 14.26 23.20
CA ASP A 225 5.77 13.56 24.39
C ASP A 225 6.62 12.34 24.76
N ASP A 226 7.15 11.63 23.76
CA ASP A 226 7.92 10.40 23.95
C ASP A 226 9.43 10.57 23.87
N TYR A 227 9.94 11.81 23.83
CA TYR A 227 11.37 12.06 23.62
C TYR A 227 12.28 11.23 24.56
N GLU A 228 11.94 11.13 25.85
CA GLU A 228 12.69 10.32 26.83
C GLU A 228 12.67 8.80 26.51
N ALA A 229 11.57 8.29 25.95
CA ALA A 229 11.51 6.90 25.54
C ALA A 229 12.32 6.64 24.26
N ILE A 230 12.38 7.62 23.36
CA ILE A 230 13.23 7.59 22.16
C ILE A 230 14.70 7.62 22.59
N LEU A 231 15.10 8.51 23.51
CA LEU A 231 16.45 8.52 24.10
C LEU A 231 16.83 7.17 24.68
N SER A 232 15.92 6.56 25.45
CA SER A 232 16.13 5.23 26.02
C SER A 232 16.18 4.12 24.97
N LEU A 233 15.53 4.26 23.82
CA LEU A 233 15.58 3.29 22.72
C LEU A 233 16.91 3.40 21.96
N LEU A 234 17.44 4.61 21.82
CA LEU A 234 18.70 4.92 21.16
C LEU A 234 19.95 4.76 22.05
N ASP A 235 19.77 4.45 23.34
CA ASP A 235 20.85 4.40 24.35
C ASP A 235 21.74 5.67 24.34
N THR A 236 21.14 6.85 24.22
CA THR A 236 21.84 8.14 24.16
C THR A 236 21.16 9.22 24.99
N ASP A 237 21.94 10.17 25.49
CA ASP A 237 21.45 11.34 26.24
C ASP A 237 21.01 12.49 25.29
N ASP A 238 21.51 12.51 24.05
CA ASP A 238 21.23 13.56 23.06
C ASP A 238 21.60 13.08 21.63
N PRO A 239 20.62 12.66 20.81
CA PRO A 239 20.84 12.29 19.42
C PRO A 239 20.88 13.52 18.47
N GLY A 240 20.68 14.73 19.00
CA GLY A 240 20.48 15.93 18.22
C GLY A 240 19.07 16.04 17.60
N PRO A 241 18.85 16.99 16.68
CA PRO A 241 17.57 17.14 15.98
C PRO A 241 17.34 16.01 14.96
N VAL A 242 16.08 15.84 14.55
CA VAL A 242 15.71 14.96 13.43
C VAL A 242 16.21 15.58 12.12
N THR A 243 17.07 14.86 11.41
CA THR A 243 17.73 15.30 10.18
C THR A 243 17.08 14.75 8.92
N ARG A 244 16.48 13.56 8.98
CA ARG A 244 15.76 12.94 7.87
C ARG A 244 14.49 12.23 8.35
N LEU A 245 13.47 12.25 7.50
CA LEU A 245 12.28 11.42 7.65
C LEU A 245 12.07 10.62 6.37
N ARG A 246 11.83 9.32 6.49
CA ARG A 246 11.39 8.47 5.37
C ARG A 246 9.94 8.07 5.65
N LEU A 247 9.02 8.69 4.90
CA LEU A 247 7.58 8.50 5.02
C LEU A 247 7.08 7.61 3.88
N GLY A 248 5.82 7.16 3.97
CA GLY A 248 5.22 6.33 2.92
C GLY A 248 5.73 4.89 2.91
N ALA A 249 6.38 4.44 4.00
CA ALA A 249 6.69 3.04 4.19
C ALA A 249 5.39 2.29 4.53
N GLY A 250 4.94 1.44 3.60
CA GLY A 250 3.69 0.69 3.70
C GLY A 250 2.46 1.44 3.21
N ASP A 251 1.30 0.81 3.39
CA ASP A 251 0.03 1.32 2.91
C ASP A 251 -0.57 2.41 3.80
N PRO A 252 -1.20 3.45 3.22
CA PRO A 252 -1.96 4.43 3.99
C PRO A 252 -3.25 3.80 4.54
N HIS A 253 -3.46 3.96 5.85
CA HIS A 253 -4.66 3.52 6.55
C HIS A 253 -5.14 4.59 7.53
N ASP A 254 -6.42 4.51 7.92
CA ASP A 254 -7.00 5.26 9.05
C ASP A 254 -6.64 6.75 9.10
N GLY A 255 -6.86 7.44 7.97
CA GLY A 255 -6.58 8.86 7.78
C GLY A 255 -5.20 9.14 7.18
N GLY A 256 -4.69 8.27 6.31
CA GLY A 256 -3.42 8.44 5.64
C GLY A 256 -2.18 8.18 6.51
N ARG A 257 -2.34 7.48 7.65
CA ARG A 257 -1.21 7.09 8.51
C ARG A 257 -0.36 6.04 7.81
N THR A 258 0.95 6.22 7.87
CA THR A 258 1.97 5.29 7.36
C THR A 258 3.13 5.19 8.36
N VAL A 259 3.99 4.19 8.22
CA VAL A 259 5.19 4.06 9.04
C VAL A 259 6.17 5.19 8.68
N ILE A 260 6.84 5.75 9.68
CA ILE A 260 7.85 6.81 9.51
C ILE A 260 9.18 6.33 10.08
N VAL A 261 10.24 6.30 9.26
CA VAL A 261 11.61 6.13 9.76
C VAL A 261 12.18 7.51 10.08
N VAL A 262 12.70 7.66 11.30
CA VAL A 262 13.19 8.91 11.86
C VAL A 262 14.69 8.81 12.09
N GLU A 263 15.46 9.63 11.39
CA GLU A 263 16.92 9.71 11.50
C GLU A 263 17.31 10.99 12.27
N PHE A 264 18.19 10.85 13.25
CA PHE A 264 18.71 11.96 14.05
C PHE A 264 20.09 12.43 13.58
N GLU A 265 20.53 13.61 14.04
CA GLU A 265 21.84 14.18 13.69
C GLU A 265 23.03 13.27 14.06
N SER A 266 22.88 12.46 15.11
CA SER A 266 23.87 11.43 15.48
C SER A 266 24.08 10.35 14.40
N GLY A 267 23.10 10.18 13.51
CA GLY A 267 22.99 9.07 12.57
C GLY A 267 22.15 7.90 13.09
N ASP A 268 21.65 7.97 14.33
CA ASP A 268 20.79 6.95 14.89
C ASP A 268 19.38 7.02 14.29
N GLU A 269 18.73 5.86 14.13
CA GLU A 269 17.40 5.74 13.53
C GLU A 269 16.40 5.04 14.46
N VAL A 270 15.14 5.49 14.42
CA VAL A 270 14.00 4.79 15.02
C VAL A 270 12.85 4.67 14.01
N VAL A 271 12.02 3.65 14.16
CA VAL A 271 10.82 3.43 13.36
C VAL A 271 9.59 3.80 14.19
N TYR A 272 8.80 4.74 13.69
CA TYR A 272 7.53 5.12 14.28
C TYR A 272 6.38 4.43 13.53
N LYS A 273 5.63 3.59 14.24
CA LYS A 273 4.41 2.96 13.74
C LYS A 273 3.19 3.62 14.38
N PRO A 274 2.39 4.43 13.64
CA PRO A 274 1.22 5.13 14.18
C PRO A 274 -0.03 4.22 14.34
N ARG A 275 0.18 2.96 14.72
CA ARG A 275 -0.86 1.95 14.92
C ARG A 275 -0.53 1.07 16.10
N ASP A 276 -1.53 0.38 16.63
CA ASP A 276 -1.29 -0.66 17.63
C ASP A 276 -0.36 -1.76 17.04
N VAL A 277 0.66 -2.12 17.82
CA VAL A 277 1.67 -3.13 17.50
C VAL A 277 1.72 -4.23 18.55
N GLU A 278 0.67 -4.37 19.38
CA GLU A 278 0.62 -5.42 20.39
C GLU A 278 0.84 -6.81 19.76
N ALA A 279 0.24 -7.08 18.61
CA ALA A 279 0.46 -8.31 17.85
C ALA A 279 1.94 -8.55 17.53
N ASP A 280 2.64 -7.54 17.01
CA ASP A 280 4.08 -7.59 16.74
C ASP A 280 4.88 -7.90 18.02
N LEU A 281 4.56 -7.23 19.13
CA LEU A 281 5.22 -7.44 20.43
C LEU A 281 5.01 -8.88 20.94
N ARG A 282 3.77 -9.38 20.93
CA ARG A 282 3.44 -10.74 21.42
C ARG A 282 4.06 -11.82 20.55
N PHE A 283 4.19 -11.59 19.25
CA PHE A 283 4.94 -12.48 18.36
C PHE A 283 6.40 -12.64 18.81
N TYR A 284 7.10 -11.53 19.08
CA TYR A 284 8.48 -11.58 19.57
C TYR A 284 8.58 -12.19 20.97
N GLU A 285 7.68 -11.87 21.90
CA GLU A 285 7.64 -12.49 23.23
C GLU A 285 7.44 -14.02 23.17
N PHE A 286 6.63 -14.50 22.23
CA PHE A 286 6.42 -15.94 22.01
C PHE A 286 7.68 -16.61 21.48
N ARG A 287 8.29 -16.02 20.45
CA ARG A 287 9.53 -16.50 19.85
C ARG A 287 10.64 -16.55 20.92
N ALA A 288 10.71 -15.52 21.79
CA ALA A 288 11.71 -15.37 22.83
C ALA A 288 11.58 -16.43 23.91
N TRP A 289 10.33 -16.75 24.23
CA TRP A 289 10.01 -17.85 25.12
C TRP A 289 10.45 -19.19 24.54
N LEU A 290 10.23 -19.47 23.25
CA LEU A 290 10.68 -20.71 22.62
C LEU A 290 12.20 -20.91 22.74
N GLY A 291 12.99 -19.89 22.41
CA GLY A 291 14.46 -19.95 22.48
C GLY A 291 15.01 -20.09 23.91
N ARG A 292 14.24 -19.69 24.94
CA ARG A 292 14.60 -19.89 26.36
C ARG A 292 14.14 -21.22 26.92
N GLU A 293 12.99 -21.72 26.47
CA GLU A 293 12.38 -22.95 26.96
C GLU A 293 13.03 -24.19 26.34
N PHE A 294 13.50 -24.10 25.10
CA PHE A 294 14.02 -25.22 24.33
C PHE A 294 15.44 -24.96 23.83
N ASP A 295 16.42 -25.69 24.37
CA ASP A 295 17.84 -25.59 23.98
C ASP A 295 18.10 -25.88 22.48
N ASP A 296 17.22 -26.64 21.84
CA ASP A 296 17.32 -27.00 20.41
C ASP A 296 16.72 -25.91 19.48
N VAL A 297 16.08 -24.87 20.03
CA VAL A 297 15.53 -23.75 19.25
C VAL A 297 16.57 -22.63 19.20
N PRO A 298 16.98 -22.17 18.00
CA PRO A 298 17.93 -21.08 17.88
C PRO A 298 17.46 -19.82 18.62
N ALA A 299 18.32 -19.29 19.49
CA ALA A 299 18.12 -17.96 20.06
C ALA A 299 18.38 -16.88 19.00
N PHE A 300 17.73 -15.74 19.18
CA PHE A 300 17.78 -14.58 18.29
C PHE A 300 17.61 -13.31 19.12
N GLU A 301 17.88 -12.17 18.49
CA GLU A 301 17.70 -10.85 19.08
C GLU A 301 16.30 -10.32 18.74
N GLU A 302 15.62 -9.81 19.75
CA GLU A 302 14.27 -9.24 19.63
C GLU A 302 14.39 -7.74 19.36
N PRO A 303 13.61 -7.20 18.41
CA PRO A 303 13.49 -5.75 18.27
C PRO A 303 13.08 -5.10 19.59
N GLU A 304 13.72 -4.00 19.99
CA GLU A 304 13.26 -3.18 21.11
C GLU A 304 12.02 -2.36 20.73
N PHE A 305 10.97 -2.47 21.54
CA PHE A 305 9.74 -1.69 21.42
C PHE A 305 9.59 -0.70 22.57
N ARG A 306 9.24 0.54 22.26
CA ARG A 306 8.63 1.50 23.18
C ARG A 306 7.14 1.61 22.84
N TYR A 307 6.41 0.57 23.24
CA TYR A 307 4.96 0.49 23.05
C TYR A 307 4.21 1.57 23.84
N ARG A 308 3.13 2.08 23.23
CA ARG A 308 2.09 2.94 23.81
C ARG A 308 0.75 2.34 23.44
N ASP A 309 -0.33 2.84 24.03
CA ASP A 309 -1.66 2.23 23.88
C ASP A 309 -2.16 2.07 22.42
N SER A 310 -1.67 2.87 21.47
CA SER A 310 -2.14 2.85 20.07
C SER A 310 -1.06 3.08 19.02
N TYR A 311 0.22 3.05 19.42
CA TYR A 311 1.38 3.29 18.56
C TYR A 311 2.67 2.81 19.23
N ALA A 312 3.77 2.77 18.48
CA ALA A 312 5.08 2.47 19.06
C ALA A 312 6.24 3.15 18.34
N TRP A 313 7.31 3.32 19.10
CA TRP A 313 8.66 3.52 18.57
C TRP A 313 9.40 2.19 18.63
N ILE A 314 10.04 1.79 17.55
CA ILE A 314 10.75 0.52 17.40
C ILE A 314 12.18 0.85 16.99
N GLU A 315 13.16 0.12 17.49
CA GLU A 315 14.53 0.30 17.02
C GLU A 315 14.63 0.06 15.51
N ARG A 316 15.58 0.73 14.86
CA ARG A 316 15.90 0.43 13.47
C ARG A 316 16.73 -0.85 13.40
N ILE A 317 16.18 -1.83 12.71
CA ILE A 317 16.85 -3.11 12.44
C ILE A 317 17.69 -2.96 11.18
N GLU A 318 19.00 -3.16 11.26
CA GLU A 318 19.90 -3.07 10.10
C GLU A 318 20.10 -4.43 9.42
N SER A 319 20.38 -4.41 8.12
CA SER A 319 20.90 -5.58 7.39
C SER A 319 22.41 -5.42 7.17
N PRO A 320 23.25 -6.04 8.02
CA PRO A 320 24.70 -5.91 7.89
C PRO A 320 25.24 -6.79 6.75
N ALA A 321 26.40 -6.41 6.21
CA ALA A 321 27.19 -7.33 5.38
C ALA A 321 27.79 -8.44 6.27
N PHE A 322 27.51 -9.69 5.92
CA PHE A 322 28.01 -10.85 6.65
C PHE A 322 29.48 -11.09 6.34
N SER A 323 30.26 -11.41 7.38
CA SER A 323 31.73 -11.53 7.27
C SER A 323 32.23 -12.96 7.08
N ALA A 324 31.39 -13.97 7.39
CA ALA A 324 31.73 -15.37 7.23
C ALA A 324 30.55 -16.22 6.76
N MET A 325 30.85 -17.24 5.96
CA MET A 325 29.86 -18.21 5.50
C MET A 325 29.14 -18.92 6.65
N ALA A 326 29.84 -19.18 7.76
CA ALA A 326 29.25 -19.79 8.94
C ALA A 326 28.15 -18.93 9.60
N ASP A 327 28.26 -17.60 9.48
CA ASP A 327 27.24 -16.68 10.00
C ASP A 327 25.99 -16.72 9.11
N VAL A 328 26.16 -16.87 7.79
CA VAL A 328 25.05 -17.04 6.83
C VAL A 328 24.38 -18.41 6.98
N GLU A 329 25.15 -19.48 7.19
CA GLU A 329 24.61 -20.81 7.54
C GLU A 329 23.73 -20.72 8.80
N ALA A 330 24.22 -20.05 9.86
CA ALA A 330 23.47 -19.83 11.09
C ALA A 330 22.24 -18.91 10.91
N TYR A 331 22.33 -17.90 10.04
CA TYR A 331 21.20 -17.08 9.64
C TYR A 331 20.08 -17.94 9.04
N TYR A 332 20.40 -18.83 8.11
CA TYR A 332 19.40 -19.68 7.46
C TYR A 332 18.84 -20.76 8.40
N GLU A 333 19.61 -21.26 9.35
CA GLU A 333 19.08 -22.08 10.45
C GLU A 333 18.02 -21.28 11.26
N ARG A 334 18.31 -20.02 11.63
CA ARG A 334 17.34 -19.15 12.30
C ARG A 334 16.15 -18.80 11.42
N ALA A 335 16.33 -18.67 10.10
CA ALA A 335 15.24 -18.48 9.15
C ALA A 335 14.30 -19.69 9.09
N GLY A 336 14.86 -20.91 9.15
CA GLY A 336 14.08 -22.13 9.31
C GLY A 336 13.24 -22.13 10.58
N SER A 337 13.85 -21.72 11.71
CA SER A 337 13.15 -21.60 12.99
C SER A 337 12.02 -20.57 12.92
N LEU A 338 12.28 -19.39 12.36
CA LEU A 338 11.28 -18.35 12.13
C LEU A 338 10.11 -18.88 11.28
N LEU A 339 10.39 -19.56 10.17
CA LEU A 339 9.36 -20.14 9.31
C LEU A 339 8.45 -21.12 10.06
N CYS A 340 9.00 -21.90 11.00
CA CYS A 340 8.20 -22.77 11.86
C CYS A 340 7.28 -21.99 12.80
N VAL A 341 7.73 -20.85 13.32
CA VAL A 341 6.92 -19.97 14.19
C VAL A 341 5.81 -19.30 13.39
N LEU A 342 6.11 -18.78 12.19
CA LEU A 342 5.11 -18.18 11.29
C LEU A 342 4.03 -19.20 10.92
N TYR A 343 4.43 -20.43 10.56
CA TYR A 343 3.50 -21.53 10.30
C TYR A 343 2.62 -21.84 11.51
N LEU A 344 3.22 -21.95 12.70
CA LEU A 344 2.49 -22.31 13.91
C LEU A 344 1.42 -21.27 14.27
N LEU A 345 1.78 -19.99 14.17
CA LEU A 345 0.95 -18.87 14.58
C LEU A 345 0.07 -18.32 13.45
N ASP A 346 -0.02 -18.98 12.28
CA ASP A 346 -0.79 -18.48 11.13
C ASP A 346 -0.44 -17.03 10.75
N VAL A 347 0.84 -16.65 10.84
CA VAL A 347 1.27 -15.35 10.33
C VAL A 347 1.25 -15.41 8.82
N THR A 348 0.60 -14.44 8.20
CA THR A 348 0.47 -14.29 6.74
C THR A 348 1.11 -12.98 6.29
N ASP A 349 1.19 -12.74 4.97
CA ASP A 349 1.62 -11.45 4.42
C ASP A 349 3.11 -11.10 4.69
N CYS A 350 4.00 -12.08 4.93
CA CYS A 350 5.44 -11.86 5.12
C CYS A 350 6.20 -11.74 3.78
N HIS A 351 5.80 -10.77 2.95
CA HIS A 351 6.43 -10.43 1.67
C HIS A 351 7.84 -9.82 1.85
N LEU A 352 8.58 -9.63 0.76
CA LEU A 352 9.99 -9.20 0.80
C LEU A 352 10.23 -7.90 1.59
N GLU A 353 9.28 -6.97 1.56
CA GLU A 353 9.34 -5.71 2.32
C GLU A 353 9.24 -5.91 3.84
N ASN A 354 8.73 -7.05 4.29
CA ASN A 354 8.48 -7.36 5.71
C ASN A 354 9.60 -8.20 6.35
N LEU A 355 10.65 -8.58 5.59
CA LEU A 355 11.79 -9.34 6.10
C LEU A 355 13.08 -8.52 6.02
N ILE A 356 13.79 -8.42 7.15
CA ILE A 356 15.16 -7.88 7.20
C ILE A 356 16.12 -9.01 7.55
N ALA A 357 17.18 -9.15 6.74
CA ALA A 357 18.30 -10.05 6.96
C ALA A 357 19.27 -9.44 7.97
N ALA A 358 18.91 -9.52 9.25
CA ALA A 358 19.70 -9.03 10.36
C ALA A 358 20.67 -10.10 10.91
N ASP A 359 21.64 -9.64 11.72
CA ASP A 359 22.52 -10.48 12.53
C ASP A 359 22.02 -10.41 14.00
N PRO A 360 21.80 -11.54 14.69
CA PRO A 360 22.17 -12.90 14.30
C PRO A 360 21.16 -13.63 13.40
N GLY A 361 19.97 -13.10 13.12
CA GLY A 361 18.99 -13.81 12.29
C GLY A 361 17.89 -12.93 11.73
N PRO A 362 16.98 -13.51 10.92
CA PRO A 362 15.94 -12.73 10.25
C PRO A 362 14.96 -12.10 11.23
N VAL A 363 14.51 -10.91 10.86
CA VAL A 363 13.53 -10.10 11.60
C VAL A 363 12.34 -9.82 10.71
N ILE A 364 11.14 -10.14 11.20
CA ILE A 364 9.88 -9.76 10.57
C ILE A 364 9.47 -8.40 11.11
N VAL A 365 9.51 -7.38 10.27
CA VAL A 365 9.19 -6.01 10.70
C VAL A 365 7.70 -5.76 10.79
N ASP A 366 6.86 -6.63 10.24
CA ASP A 366 5.40 -6.57 10.40
C ASP A 366 4.80 -7.95 10.68
N ALA A 367 4.35 -8.17 11.91
CA ALA A 367 3.70 -9.42 12.33
C ALA A 367 2.24 -9.18 12.76
N GLU A 368 1.60 -8.13 12.23
CA GLU A 368 0.24 -7.73 12.62
C GLU A 368 -0.85 -8.74 12.23
N THR A 369 -0.54 -9.70 11.36
CA THR A 369 -1.41 -10.81 10.92
C THR A 369 -1.26 -12.08 11.77
N THR A 370 -0.60 -12.00 12.93
CA THR A 370 -0.45 -13.15 13.82
C THR A 370 -1.81 -13.73 14.24
N CYS A 371 -1.91 -15.05 14.35
CA CYS A 371 -3.15 -15.80 14.61
C CYS A 371 -4.24 -15.50 13.56
N HIS A 372 -3.87 -15.39 12.28
CA HIS A 372 -4.82 -15.09 11.20
C HIS A 372 -5.92 -16.15 11.11
N VAL A 373 -7.15 -15.68 10.87
CA VAL A 373 -8.32 -16.53 10.60
C VAL A 373 -8.86 -16.25 9.20
N ASN A 374 -9.21 -17.32 8.50
CA ASN A 374 -9.71 -17.24 7.14
C ASN A 374 -11.23 -17.35 7.11
N VAL A 375 -11.88 -16.59 6.22
CA VAL A 375 -13.29 -16.83 5.87
C VAL A 375 -13.44 -18.27 5.34
N PRO A 376 -14.37 -19.07 5.88
CA PRO A 376 -14.53 -20.48 5.51
C PRO A 376 -14.76 -20.70 4.02
N MET A 377 -14.14 -21.75 3.46
CA MET A 377 -14.32 -22.13 2.05
C MET A 377 -15.76 -22.53 1.68
N SER A 378 -16.62 -22.85 2.66
CA SER A 378 -18.05 -23.07 2.43
C SER A 378 -18.76 -21.82 1.96
N GLU A 379 -18.30 -20.65 2.40
CA GLU A 379 -18.76 -19.33 1.98
C GLU A 379 -18.10 -18.89 0.66
N LEU A 380 -17.25 -19.72 0.06
CA LEU A 380 -16.57 -19.46 -1.24
C LEU A 380 -17.01 -20.47 -2.34
N PRO A 381 -18.32 -20.57 -2.68
CA PRO A 381 -18.89 -21.62 -3.52
C PRO A 381 -18.50 -21.57 -4.99
N ARG A 382 -17.93 -20.46 -5.50
CA ARG A 382 -17.57 -20.31 -6.91
C ARG A 382 -16.22 -20.93 -7.30
N LYS A 383 -15.40 -21.31 -6.32
CA LYS A 383 -14.14 -22.03 -6.58
C LYS A 383 -14.41 -23.49 -6.92
N ASN A 384 -13.84 -23.98 -8.02
CA ASN A 384 -13.91 -25.38 -8.38
C ASN A 384 -13.16 -26.25 -7.34
N LEU A 385 -13.44 -27.56 -7.30
CA LEU A 385 -12.84 -28.44 -6.28
C LEU A 385 -11.30 -28.41 -6.30
N GLY A 386 -10.68 -28.25 -7.47
CA GLY A 386 -9.22 -28.14 -7.61
C GLY A 386 -8.68 -26.86 -6.98
N GLU A 387 -9.27 -25.72 -7.32
CA GLU A 387 -8.92 -24.41 -6.72
C GLU A 387 -9.08 -24.42 -5.20
N ARG A 388 -10.18 -25.00 -4.70
CA ARG A 388 -10.43 -25.09 -3.26
C ARG A 388 -9.41 -25.96 -2.52
N LEU A 389 -9.04 -27.08 -3.13
CA LEU A 389 -8.03 -27.98 -2.56
C LEU A 389 -6.65 -27.31 -2.56
N GLN A 390 -6.30 -26.63 -3.66
CA GLN A 390 -5.03 -25.93 -3.79
C GLN A 390 -4.88 -24.79 -2.77
N GLU A 391 -5.93 -23.98 -2.59
CA GLU A 391 -5.90 -22.90 -1.59
C GLU A 391 -5.85 -23.42 -0.15
N ASN A 392 -6.58 -24.50 0.15
CA ASN A 392 -6.48 -25.14 1.45
C ASN A 392 -5.07 -25.71 1.69
N GLU A 393 -4.45 -26.31 0.68
CA GLU A 393 -3.07 -26.80 0.77
C GLU A 393 -2.07 -25.66 1.03
N VAL A 394 -2.30 -24.45 0.48
CA VAL A 394 -1.46 -23.29 0.82
C VAL A 394 -1.74 -22.82 2.24
N ARG A 395 -3.01 -22.61 2.60
CA ARG A 395 -3.44 -22.09 3.92
C ARG A 395 -3.00 -22.96 5.09
N GLU A 396 -3.02 -24.28 4.92
CA GLU A 396 -2.67 -25.24 5.98
C GLU A 396 -1.17 -25.54 6.07
N THR A 397 -0.32 -24.86 5.26
CA THR A 397 1.11 -25.14 5.20
C THR A 397 1.98 -23.91 5.41
N VAL A 398 3.31 -24.13 5.47
CA VAL A 398 4.33 -23.07 5.54
C VAL A 398 4.23 -22.02 4.43
N LEU A 399 3.54 -22.34 3.32
CA LEU A 399 3.34 -21.44 2.19
C LEU A 399 2.42 -20.26 2.54
N ASN A 400 1.50 -20.44 3.49
CA ASN A 400 0.57 -19.39 3.94
C ASN A 400 1.30 -18.11 4.44
N SER A 401 2.54 -18.26 4.90
CA SER A 401 3.33 -17.14 5.39
C SER A 401 3.78 -16.15 4.31
N ALA A 402 3.75 -16.53 3.03
CA ALA A 402 4.38 -15.81 1.91
C ALA A 402 5.92 -15.66 2.02
N LEU A 403 6.57 -16.27 3.03
CA LEU A 403 8.01 -16.22 3.20
C LEU A 403 8.78 -17.07 2.16
N LEU A 404 8.14 -18.10 1.61
CA LEU A 404 8.68 -19.02 0.62
C LEU A 404 8.09 -18.80 -0.77
N PRO A 405 8.87 -19.00 -1.85
CA PRO A 405 8.37 -18.88 -3.21
C PRO A 405 7.41 -20.03 -3.52
N TYR A 406 6.26 -19.70 -4.11
CA TYR A 406 5.37 -20.68 -4.71
C TYR A 406 4.64 -20.08 -5.92
N GLU A 407 4.47 -20.88 -6.97
CA GLU A 407 3.69 -20.50 -8.16
C GLU A 407 2.28 -21.11 -8.03
N LEU A 408 1.25 -20.28 -8.06
CA LEU A 408 -0.13 -20.72 -8.32
C LEU A 408 -0.49 -20.26 -9.74
N GLU A 409 -1.29 -21.05 -10.48
CA GLU A 409 -1.78 -20.66 -11.82
C GLU A 409 -2.58 -19.33 -11.83
N PHE A 410 -2.87 -18.76 -10.66
CA PHE A 410 -3.64 -17.53 -10.45
C PHE A 410 -2.90 -16.44 -9.65
N HIS A 411 -1.65 -16.67 -9.23
CA HIS A 411 -0.80 -15.65 -8.61
C HIS A 411 0.48 -15.52 -9.45
N ASP A 412 0.55 -14.47 -10.27
CA ASP A 412 1.64 -14.26 -11.22
C ASP A 412 2.93 -13.68 -10.57
N HIS A 413 2.99 -13.52 -9.24
CA HIS A 413 4.07 -12.75 -8.60
C HIS A 413 4.77 -13.53 -7.49
N ASN A 414 6.07 -13.79 -7.68
CA ASN A 414 6.94 -14.41 -6.68
C ASN A 414 7.59 -13.35 -5.78
N MET A 415 6.80 -12.70 -4.91
CA MET A 415 7.28 -11.71 -3.92
C MET A 415 7.79 -12.36 -2.62
N ALA A 416 8.23 -13.62 -2.69
CA ALA A 416 8.63 -14.38 -1.52
C ALA A 416 9.92 -13.84 -0.90
N ALA A 417 9.83 -13.47 0.37
CA ALA A 417 10.88 -12.74 1.05
C ALA A 417 12.24 -13.42 1.09
N LEU A 418 12.31 -14.75 1.27
CA LEU A 418 13.60 -15.47 1.38
C LEU A 418 14.34 -15.66 0.05
N ASP A 419 13.64 -15.54 -1.08
CA ASP A 419 14.16 -15.94 -2.40
C ASP A 419 14.18 -14.79 -3.43
N ALA A 420 13.58 -13.65 -3.09
CA ALA A 420 13.70 -12.42 -3.85
C ALA A 420 15.11 -11.82 -3.69
N ILE A 421 16.05 -12.27 -4.52
CA ILE A 421 17.46 -11.80 -4.54
C ILE A 421 17.85 -11.12 -5.86
N GLU A 422 16.94 -11.13 -6.85
CA GLU A 422 17.11 -10.51 -8.16
C GLU A 422 16.03 -9.46 -8.37
N GLU A 423 16.34 -8.48 -9.20
CA GLU A 423 15.39 -7.47 -9.67
C GLU A 423 14.20 -8.14 -10.37
N GLN A 424 12.98 -7.90 -9.87
CA GLN A 424 11.76 -8.51 -10.42
C GLN A 424 10.91 -7.46 -11.13
N SER A 425 10.51 -7.75 -12.38
CA SER A 425 9.52 -6.92 -13.08
C SER A 425 8.19 -7.02 -12.35
N LEU A 426 7.58 -5.87 -12.05
CA LEU A 426 6.20 -5.80 -11.60
C LEU A 426 5.30 -5.83 -12.84
N ASP A 427 4.36 -6.77 -12.92
CA ASP A 427 3.41 -6.87 -14.06
C ASP A 427 2.29 -5.81 -14.04
N ALA A 428 2.42 -4.82 -13.14
CA ALA A 428 1.55 -3.66 -13.09
C ALA A 428 2.25 -2.46 -13.75
N PRO A 429 1.77 -1.98 -14.92
CA PRO A 429 2.31 -0.76 -15.51
C PRO A 429 2.11 0.41 -14.54
N ARG A 430 3.19 1.14 -14.26
CA ARG A 430 3.16 2.40 -13.52
C ARG A 430 3.38 3.59 -14.45
N ARG A 431 2.84 4.73 -14.03
CA ARG A 431 3.04 6.02 -14.71
C ARG A 431 4.48 6.49 -14.46
N GLU A 432 5.23 6.71 -15.52
CA GLU A 432 6.56 7.29 -15.49
C GLU A 432 6.54 8.64 -16.21
N TRP A 433 7.16 9.64 -15.60
CA TRP A 433 7.17 11.02 -16.09
C TRP A 433 8.53 11.37 -16.68
N PHE A 434 8.52 11.95 -17.87
CA PHE A 434 9.71 12.35 -18.60
C PHE A 434 9.74 13.85 -18.75
N HIS A 435 10.95 14.42 -18.72
CA HIS A 435 11.18 15.85 -18.92
C HIS A 435 10.31 16.72 -18.02
N VAL A 436 10.21 16.29 -16.76
CA VAL A 436 9.43 16.92 -15.70
C VAL A 436 9.70 18.42 -15.65
N ASN A 437 8.61 19.18 -15.56
CA ASN A 437 8.53 20.64 -15.44
C ASN A 437 9.15 21.40 -16.64
N THR A 438 9.10 20.79 -17.84
CA THR A 438 9.55 21.40 -19.09
C THR A 438 8.45 21.45 -20.14
N ASP A 439 8.73 22.14 -21.23
CA ASP A 439 7.85 22.23 -22.39
C ASP A 439 7.54 20.85 -22.97
N ALA A 440 8.49 19.91 -22.89
CA ALA A 440 8.36 18.54 -23.40
C ALA A 440 7.96 17.51 -22.33
N MET A 441 7.43 17.95 -21.18
CA MET A 441 6.94 17.04 -20.15
C MET A 441 5.97 16.03 -20.76
N ASP A 442 6.17 14.74 -20.46
CA ASP A 442 5.25 13.70 -20.88
C ASP A 442 5.16 12.55 -19.87
N MET A 443 4.15 11.69 -20.07
CA MET A 443 3.88 10.52 -19.23
C MET A 443 3.78 9.27 -20.09
N GLU A 444 4.50 8.22 -19.72
CA GLU A 444 4.39 6.88 -20.30
C GLU A 444 4.05 5.84 -19.21
N TYR A 445 3.70 4.63 -19.64
CA TYR A 445 3.53 3.49 -18.75
C TYR A 445 4.72 2.56 -18.90
N SER A 446 5.43 2.32 -17.82
CA SER A 446 6.52 1.34 -17.74
C SER A 446 6.20 0.28 -16.70
N THR A 447 6.75 -0.92 -16.87
CA THR A 447 6.71 -1.96 -15.84
C THR A 447 7.92 -1.74 -14.94
N PRO A 448 7.75 -1.14 -13.75
CA PRO A 448 8.85 -0.90 -12.85
C PRO A 448 9.41 -2.24 -12.36
N THR A 449 10.62 -2.19 -11.85
CA THR A 449 11.27 -3.32 -11.24
C THR A 449 11.35 -3.14 -9.72
N ALA A 450 11.01 -4.19 -8.98
CA ALA A 450 11.29 -4.27 -7.55
C ALA A 450 12.75 -4.69 -7.36
N VAL A 451 13.50 -3.93 -6.56
CA VAL A 451 14.90 -4.20 -6.24
C VAL A 451 14.98 -4.71 -4.79
N PRO A 452 15.37 -5.98 -4.57
CA PRO A 452 15.60 -6.51 -3.24
C PRO A 452 16.88 -5.94 -2.60
N GLU A 453 16.78 -5.38 -1.39
CA GLU A 453 17.92 -4.72 -0.71
C GLU A 453 18.23 -5.28 0.69
N GLU A 454 17.24 -5.39 1.58
CA GLU A 454 17.48 -5.74 3.00
C GLU A 454 17.03 -7.16 3.38
N ASN A 455 16.39 -7.92 2.49
CA ASN A 455 15.69 -9.17 2.82
C ASN A 455 16.56 -10.46 2.74
N TYR A 456 17.82 -10.36 2.30
CA TYR A 456 18.73 -11.51 2.19
C TYR A 456 20.17 -11.18 2.64
N PRO A 457 20.92 -12.17 3.16
CA PRO A 457 22.32 -11.96 3.53
C PRO A 457 23.21 -11.65 2.33
N THR A 458 24.22 -10.80 2.53
CA THR A 458 25.30 -10.55 1.56
C THR A 458 26.66 -10.89 2.17
N ILE A 459 27.59 -11.44 1.38
CA ILE A 459 28.99 -11.67 1.78
C ILE A 459 29.90 -10.94 0.79
N ASP A 460 30.76 -10.04 1.28
CA ASP A 460 31.64 -9.21 0.42
C ASP A 460 30.89 -8.44 -0.69
N GLY A 461 29.60 -8.17 -0.49
CA GLY A 461 28.70 -7.52 -1.45
C GLY A 461 27.98 -8.46 -2.43
N ASP A 462 28.29 -9.76 -2.41
CA ASP A 462 27.60 -10.75 -3.23
C ASP A 462 26.36 -11.33 -2.49
N PRO A 463 25.19 -11.44 -3.14
CA PRO A 463 24.01 -12.07 -2.59
C PRO A 463 24.23 -13.53 -2.20
N ALA A 464 23.88 -13.89 -0.97
CA ALA A 464 23.91 -15.26 -0.44
C ALA A 464 22.48 -15.78 -0.23
N GLY A 465 21.77 -16.08 -1.32
CA GLY A 465 20.34 -16.41 -1.29
C GLY A 465 19.97 -17.81 -0.77
N ALA A 466 18.70 -17.97 -0.37
CA ALA A 466 18.20 -19.13 0.38
C ALA A 466 18.34 -20.48 -0.36
N ARG A 467 18.34 -20.47 -1.69
CA ARG A 467 18.56 -21.69 -2.50
C ARG A 467 19.91 -22.37 -2.25
N GLN A 468 20.89 -21.64 -1.73
CA GLN A 468 22.21 -22.19 -1.38
C GLN A 468 22.23 -22.88 -0.01
N PHE A 469 21.26 -22.58 0.87
CA PHE A 469 21.24 -22.96 2.29
C PHE A 469 19.94 -23.69 2.69
N VAL A 470 19.41 -24.49 1.77
CA VAL A 470 18.14 -25.19 1.96
C VAL A 470 18.22 -26.19 3.12
N ASP A 471 19.37 -26.83 3.32
CA ASP A 471 19.52 -27.82 4.39
C ASP A 471 19.56 -27.15 5.77
N GLU A 472 20.25 -26.03 5.93
CA GLU A 472 20.29 -25.21 7.15
C GLU A 472 18.88 -24.72 7.51
N LEU A 473 18.14 -24.19 6.54
CA LEU A 473 16.75 -23.75 6.72
C LEU A 473 15.84 -24.92 7.13
N VAL A 474 15.97 -26.09 6.48
CA VAL A 474 15.21 -27.27 6.88
C VAL A 474 15.59 -27.76 8.28
N GLU A 475 16.86 -27.68 8.66
CA GLU A 475 17.34 -28.10 9.98
C GLU A 475 16.77 -27.22 11.08
N GLY A 476 16.82 -25.90 10.94
CA GLY A 476 16.23 -24.97 11.90
C GLY A 476 14.71 -25.09 12.02
N PHE A 477 14.02 -25.31 10.89
CA PHE A 477 12.58 -25.60 10.88
C PHE A 477 12.28 -26.88 11.65
N ALA A 478 13.00 -27.97 11.36
CA ALA A 478 12.78 -29.27 11.96
C ALA A 478 13.05 -29.26 13.47
N ALA A 479 14.14 -28.61 13.91
CA ALA A 479 14.50 -28.51 15.32
C ALA A 479 13.42 -27.77 16.12
N THR A 480 12.91 -26.67 15.58
CA THR A 480 11.83 -25.88 16.18
C THR A 480 10.52 -26.65 16.24
N TYR A 481 10.15 -27.29 15.12
CA TYR A 481 8.96 -28.14 15.04
C TYR A 481 8.98 -29.28 16.07
N ASP A 482 10.12 -29.97 16.19
CA ASP A 482 10.28 -31.10 17.11
C ASP A 482 10.30 -30.63 18.57
N ALA A 483 10.82 -29.44 18.87
CA ALA A 483 10.73 -28.81 20.19
C ALA A 483 9.27 -28.54 20.60
N ILE A 484 8.50 -27.88 19.73
CA ILE A 484 7.07 -27.61 19.92
C ILE A 484 6.29 -28.92 20.11
N SER A 485 6.51 -29.89 19.23
CA SER A 485 5.82 -31.19 19.24
C SER A 485 6.05 -31.99 20.53
N ARG A 486 7.23 -31.85 21.16
CA ARG A 486 7.54 -32.51 22.44
C ARG A 486 6.79 -31.89 23.63
N SER A 487 6.30 -30.64 23.51
CA SER A 487 5.73 -29.88 24.63
C SER A 487 4.45 -29.12 24.25
N LYS A 488 3.57 -29.74 23.46
CA LYS A 488 2.28 -29.16 23.02
C LYS A 488 1.50 -28.43 24.13
N PRO A 489 1.29 -29.01 25.33
CA PRO A 489 0.52 -28.34 26.40
C PRO A 489 1.21 -27.13 27.03
N ALA A 490 2.52 -26.95 26.85
CA ALA A 490 3.23 -25.75 27.28
C ALA A 490 3.10 -24.65 26.23
N VAL A 491 3.19 -25.03 24.95
CA VAL A 491 3.02 -24.13 23.81
C VAL A 491 1.60 -23.57 23.75
N GLU A 492 0.57 -24.41 23.84
CA GLU A 492 -0.84 -23.99 23.87
C GLU A 492 -1.10 -22.96 24.97
N ARG A 493 -0.66 -23.24 26.21
CA ARG A 493 -0.81 -22.31 27.34
C ARG A 493 -0.09 -20.98 27.05
N LYS A 494 1.10 -21.04 26.44
CA LYS A 494 1.84 -19.82 26.13
C LYS A 494 1.17 -18.99 25.05
N VAL A 495 0.57 -19.64 24.05
CA VAL A 495 -0.24 -18.97 23.03
C VAL A 495 -1.43 -18.26 23.69
N GLU A 496 -2.15 -18.94 24.59
CA GLU A 496 -3.25 -18.32 25.36
C GLU A 496 -2.77 -17.11 26.17
N ASP A 497 -1.73 -17.30 26.98
CA ASP A 497 -1.20 -16.27 27.89
C ASP A 497 -0.74 -15.01 27.14
N LEU A 498 -0.28 -15.15 25.90
CA LEU A 498 0.25 -14.04 25.10
C LEU A 498 -0.78 -13.42 24.18
N PHE A 499 -1.64 -14.21 23.57
CA PHE A 499 -2.50 -13.74 22.50
C PHE A 499 -3.94 -13.49 22.92
N GLU A 500 -4.44 -13.92 24.08
CA GLU A 500 -5.82 -13.62 24.51
C GLU A 500 -6.10 -12.10 24.53
N GLY A 501 -7.17 -11.67 23.86
CA GLY A 501 -7.57 -10.26 23.77
C GLY A 501 -6.76 -9.39 22.82
N VAL A 502 -5.80 -9.95 22.07
CA VAL A 502 -4.94 -9.19 21.14
C VAL A 502 -5.71 -8.88 19.85
N THR A 503 -5.62 -7.64 19.38
CA THR A 503 -6.19 -7.24 18.08
C THR A 503 -5.18 -7.47 16.97
N VAL A 504 -5.59 -8.16 15.90
CA VAL A 504 -4.74 -8.53 14.76
C VAL A 504 -5.40 -8.13 13.45
N ARG A 505 -4.61 -7.84 12.41
CA ARG A 505 -5.12 -7.50 11.08
C ARG A 505 -5.67 -8.74 10.40
N ASN A 506 -6.88 -8.60 9.85
CA ASN A 506 -7.47 -9.62 9.00
C ASN A 506 -7.42 -9.17 7.53
N VAL A 507 -6.55 -9.79 6.74
CA VAL A 507 -6.41 -9.49 5.31
C VAL A 507 -7.54 -10.17 4.53
N LEU A 508 -8.60 -9.42 4.22
CA LEU A 508 -9.70 -9.93 3.40
C LEU A 508 -9.33 -9.98 1.92
N GLN A 509 -8.57 -9.01 1.41
CA GLN A 509 -8.05 -8.94 0.04
C GLN A 509 -6.63 -8.39 0.04
N GLU A 510 -5.84 -8.76 -0.98
CA GLU A 510 -4.47 -8.28 -1.15
C GLU A 510 -4.43 -6.77 -1.41
N THR A 511 -3.48 -6.08 -0.77
CA THR A 511 -3.43 -4.62 -0.85
C THR A 511 -3.20 -4.08 -2.27
N LEU A 512 -2.44 -4.81 -3.10
CA LEU A 512 -2.17 -4.42 -4.48
C LEU A 512 -3.45 -4.16 -5.28
N GLN A 513 -4.52 -4.90 -5.00
CA GLN A 513 -5.80 -4.77 -5.68
C GLN A 513 -6.47 -3.41 -5.39
N TYR A 514 -6.38 -2.93 -4.15
CA TYR A 514 -6.87 -1.61 -3.78
C TYR A 514 -5.98 -0.50 -4.39
N ARG A 515 -4.65 -0.67 -4.38
CA ARG A 515 -3.72 0.31 -4.98
C ARG A 515 -3.98 0.50 -6.48
N LEU A 516 -4.14 -0.60 -7.24
CA LEU A 516 -4.43 -0.54 -8.67
C LEU A 516 -5.76 0.16 -8.96
N LEU A 517 -6.77 -0.06 -8.11
CA LEU A 517 -8.06 0.61 -8.23
C LEU A 517 -7.94 2.11 -7.90
N LEU A 518 -7.21 2.48 -6.84
CA LEU A 518 -6.93 3.89 -6.51
C LEU A 518 -6.17 4.61 -7.63
N ASP A 519 -5.19 3.96 -8.26
CA ASP A 519 -4.49 4.49 -9.43
C ASP A 519 -5.48 4.69 -10.61
N THR A 520 -6.31 3.69 -10.88
CA THR A 520 -7.34 3.74 -11.93
C THR A 520 -8.32 4.91 -11.73
N VAL A 521 -8.84 5.11 -10.52
CA VAL A 521 -9.80 6.19 -10.25
C VAL A 521 -9.14 7.56 -10.08
N SER A 522 -7.80 7.64 -10.17
CA SER A 522 -7.05 8.90 -10.27
C SER A 522 -6.96 9.39 -11.72
N SER A 523 -7.53 8.67 -12.69
CA SER A 523 -7.51 9.11 -14.09
C SER A 523 -8.49 10.26 -14.35
N PRO A 524 -8.21 11.15 -15.33
CA PRO A 524 -9.05 12.31 -15.64
C PRO A 524 -10.53 11.97 -15.90
N LYS A 525 -10.85 10.74 -16.31
CA LYS A 525 -12.25 10.31 -16.52
C LYS A 525 -13.05 10.30 -15.21
N TYR A 526 -12.44 9.84 -14.14
CA TYR A 526 -13.08 9.69 -12.83
C TYR A 526 -12.99 10.97 -12.00
N LEU A 527 -11.97 11.79 -12.24
CA LEU A 527 -11.78 13.06 -11.51
C LEU A 527 -12.81 14.16 -11.87
N ARG A 528 -13.57 13.98 -12.96
CA ARG A 528 -14.60 14.94 -13.41
C ARG A 528 -15.96 14.75 -12.75
N ASP A 529 -16.23 13.56 -12.20
CA ASP A 529 -17.59 13.16 -11.82
C ASP A 529 -17.55 12.25 -10.57
N GLY A 530 -18.11 12.76 -9.47
CA GLY A 530 -18.11 12.06 -8.18
C GLY A 530 -18.89 10.75 -8.20
N LEU A 531 -19.95 10.66 -9.00
CA LEU A 531 -20.72 9.42 -9.13
C LEU A 531 -19.93 8.36 -9.89
N ARG A 532 -19.23 8.74 -10.98
CA ARG A 532 -18.35 7.80 -11.70
C ARG A 532 -17.20 7.31 -10.83
N TYR A 533 -16.61 8.21 -10.04
CA TYR A 533 -15.53 7.88 -9.11
C TYR A 533 -15.97 6.82 -8.09
N GLU A 534 -17.05 7.10 -7.35
CA GLU A 534 -17.52 6.21 -6.28
C GLU A 534 -18.13 4.91 -6.83
N TYR A 535 -18.90 4.99 -7.92
CA TYR A 535 -19.45 3.81 -8.58
C TYR A 535 -18.36 2.85 -9.05
N LYS A 536 -17.28 3.35 -9.65
CA LYS A 536 -16.16 2.49 -10.08
C LYS A 536 -15.52 1.76 -8.90
N ILE A 537 -15.33 2.46 -7.78
CA ILE A 537 -14.81 1.83 -6.55
C ILE A 537 -15.76 0.73 -6.10
N ARG A 538 -17.03 1.07 -5.86
CA ARG A 538 -18.04 0.16 -5.32
C ARG A 538 -18.25 -1.07 -6.21
N THR A 539 -18.42 -0.89 -7.52
CA THR A 539 -18.65 -2.00 -8.46
C THR A 539 -17.46 -2.96 -8.53
N GLU A 540 -16.23 -2.45 -8.51
CA GLU A 540 -15.03 -3.31 -8.46
C GLU A 540 -14.93 -4.08 -7.12
N ARG A 541 -15.52 -3.58 -6.03
CA ARG A 541 -15.67 -4.36 -4.78
C ARG A 541 -16.74 -5.43 -4.91
N ILE A 542 -17.92 -5.07 -5.40
CA ILE A 542 -19.02 -6.01 -5.65
C ILE A 542 -18.53 -7.15 -6.55
N ASP A 543 -17.95 -6.84 -7.71
CA ASP A 543 -17.48 -7.83 -8.67
C ASP A 543 -16.50 -8.80 -8.00
N ARG A 544 -15.50 -8.31 -7.26
CA ARG A 544 -14.53 -9.19 -6.61
C ARG A 544 -15.16 -10.08 -5.54
N TRP A 545 -16.02 -9.52 -4.71
CA TRP A 545 -16.73 -10.31 -3.70
C TRP A 545 -17.64 -11.34 -4.36
N GLU A 546 -18.41 -10.99 -5.38
CA GLU A 546 -19.22 -11.94 -6.12
C GLU A 546 -18.39 -13.06 -6.74
N HIS A 547 -17.21 -12.76 -7.30
CA HIS A 547 -16.30 -13.79 -7.82
C HIS A 547 -15.82 -14.76 -6.73
N ARG A 548 -15.71 -14.29 -5.47
CA ARG A 548 -15.25 -15.09 -4.32
C ARG A 548 -16.38 -15.87 -3.65
N VAL A 549 -17.46 -15.21 -3.24
CA VAL A 549 -18.52 -15.78 -2.39
C VAL A 549 -19.77 -16.24 -3.16
N GLY A 550 -19.90 -15.90 -4.44
CA GLY A 550 -21.07 -16.28 -5.21
C GLY A 550 -22.35 -15.56 -4.77
N ASP A 551 -23.22 -16.26 -4.03
CA ASP A 551 -24.38 -15.62 -3.38
C ASP A 551 -23.85 -14.89 -2.12
N ARG A 552 -23.87 -13.55 -2.17
CA ARG A 552 -23.23 -12.68 -1.19
C ARG A 552 -23.99 -12.71 0.16
N PRO A 553 -23.36 -13.14 1.28
CA PRO A 553 -23.94 -12.99 2.62
C PRO A 553 -24.13 -11.52 2.99
N ASP A 554 -25.12 -11.21 3.84
CA ASP A 554 -25.47 -9.83 4.21
C ASP A 554 -24.27 -9.03 4.78
N TRP A 555 -23.38 -9.66 5.56
CA TRP A 555 -22.19 -8.99 6.12
C TRP A 555 -21.19 -8.51 5.06
N VAL A 556 -21.20 -9.11 3.86
CA VAL A 556 -20.30 -8.69 2.77
C VAL A 556 -20.75 -7.36 2.17
N ASP A 557 -22.06 -7.05 2.21
CA ASP A 557 -22.58 -5.75 1.76
C ASP A 557 -21.99 -4.63 2.64
N GLU A 558 -21.99 -4.85 3.96
CA GLU A 558 -21.41 -3.91 4.91
C GLU A 558 -19.89 -3.79 4.73
N VAL A 559 -19.19 -4.90 4.48
CA VAL A 559 -17.75 -4.87 4.15
C VAL A 559 -17.49 -4.05 2.88
N ILE A 560 -18.31 -4.19 1.83
CA ILE A 560 -18.17 -3.41 0.60
C ILE A 560 -18.39 -1.91 0.86
N ASP A 561 -19.35 -1.55 1.71
CA ASP A 561 -19.61 -0.17 2.09
C ASP A 561 -18.40 0.43 2.83
N LEU A 562 -17.83 -0.31 3.79
CA LEU A 562 -16.65 0.11 4.55
C LEU A 562 -15.38 0.18 3.68
N GLU A 563 -15.18 -0.78 2.79
CA GLU A 563 -14.10 -0.75 1.80
C GLU A 563 -14.23 0.48 0.90
N THR A 564 -15.43 0.75 0.40
CA THR A 564 -15.71 1.90 -0.46
C THR A 564 -15.44 3.21 0.28
N ALA A 565 -15.91 3.33 1.52
CA ALA A 565 -15.70 4.52 2.35
C ALA A 565 -14.21 4.83 2.57
N ALA A 566 -13.40 3.81 2.93
CA ALA A 566 -11.96 3.98 3.10
C ALA A 566 -11.28 4.40 1.78
N MET A 567 -11.61 3.76 0.67
CA MET A 567 -11.00 4.06 -0.63
C MET A 567 -11.38 5.45 -1.17
N VAL A 568 -12.61 5.88 -0.91
CA VAL A 568 -13.05 7.25 -1.24
C VAL A 568 -12.24 8.29 -0.46
N GLU A 569 -11.81 7.96 0.75
CA GLU A 569 -10.87 8.75 1.57
C GLU A 569 -9.39 8.52 1.21
N ARG A 570 -9.08 7.75 0.15
CA ARG A 570 -7.71 7.40 -0.27
C ARG A 570 -6.93 6.52 0.72
N ASP A 571 -7.62 5.84 1.63
CA ASP A 571 -7.05 4.80 2.48
C ASP A 571 -7.22 3.42 1.85
N ILE A 572 -6.28 2.52 2.16
CA ILE A 572 -6.49 1.10 1.97
C ILE A 572 -7.37 0.59 3.12
N PRO A 573 -8.44 -0.20 2.87
CA PRO A 573 -9.25 -0.76 3.93
C PRO A 573 -8.44 -1.66 4.88
N ARG A 574 -8.56 -1.45 6.19
CA ARG A 574 -7.89 -2.24 7.22
C ARG A 574 -8.91 -2.88 8.16
N PHE A 575 -9.14 -4.17 7.97
CA PHE A 575 -9.98 -4.97 8.86
C PHE A 575 -9.13 -5.63 9.94
N THR A 576 -9.75 -5.86 11.09
CA THR A 576 -9.12 -6.48 12.25
C THR A 576 -10.03 -7.52 12.87
N THR A 577 -9.48 -8.35 13.76
CA THR A 577 -10.22 -9.26 14.61
C THR A 577 -9.52 -9.34 15.97
N VAL A 578 -10.17 -9.92 16.98
CA VAL A 578 -9.54 -10.24 18.27
C VAL A 578 -9.27 -11.73 18.26
N THR A 579 -8.05 -12.13 18.58
CA THR A 579 -7.54 -13.51 18.46
C THR A 579 -8.39 -14.58 19.17
N ASP A 580 -9.14 -14.23 20.22
CA ASP A 580 -10.02 -15.13 20.99
C ASP A 580 -11.52 -14.86 20.81
N VAL A 581 -11.89 -14.04 19.82
CA VAL A 581 -13.28 -13.70 19.49
C VAL A 581 -13.53 -13.89 17.99
N ASP A 582 -14.60 -14.59 17.64
CA ASP A 582 -15.02 -14.76 16.23
C ASP A 582 -15.80 -13.51 15.79
N GLU A 583 -15.07 -12.45 15.46
CA GLU A 583 -15.65 -11.20 14.95
C GLU A 583 -14.77 -10.52 13.90
N LEU A 584 -15.39 -9.91 12.91
CA LEU A 584 -14.74 -8.99 11.98
C LEU A 584 -14.94 -7.56 12.47
N ARG A 585 -13.87 -6.76 12.51
CA ARG A 585 -13.89 -5.38 12.98
C ARG A 585 -13.32 -4.41 11.95
N PHE A 586 -13.82 -3.18 11.97
CA PHE A 586 -13.31 -2.07 11.18
C PHE A 586 -13.21 -0.83 12.06
N ARG A 587 -12.05 -0.16 12.06
CA ARG A 587 -11.77 1.01 12.93
C ARG A 587 -12.11 0.79 14.42
N GLY A 588 -11.96 -0.45 14.89
CA GLY A 588 -12.23 -0.85 16.28
C GLY A 588 -13.71 -1.16 16.59
N GLU A 589 -14.61 -1.09 15.63
CA GLU A 589 -16.03 -1.45 15.81
C GLU A 589 -16.31 -2.82 15.21
N THR A 590 -17.17 -3.61 15.85
CA THR A 590 -17.62 -4.91 15.35
C THR A 590 -18.51 -4.70 14.13
N VAL A 591 -18.13 -5.29 13.01
CA VAL A 591 -18.87 -5.33 11.75
C VAL A 591 -19.82 -6.54 11.77
N GLU A 592 -19.28 -7.72 12.03
CA GLU A 592 -20.08 -8.96 12.08
C GLU A 592 -19.45 -9.96 13.06
N GLU A 593 -20.30 -10.68 13.80
CA GLU A 593 -19.91 -11.80 14.67
C GLU A 593 -20.09 -13.14 13.94
N GLY A 594 -19.23 -14.12 14.20
CA GLY A 594 -19.40 -15.47 13.64
C GLY A 594 -18.95 -15.64 12.19
N VAL A 595 -18.18 -14.69 11.66
CA VAL A 595 -17.73 -14.66 10.24
C VAL A 595 -16.80 -15.84 9.94
N PHE A 596 -15.96 -16.22 10.90
CA PHE A 596 -14.91 -17.22 10.70
C PHE A 596 -15.35 -18.62 11.16
N GLY A 597 -16.29 -18.70 12.11
CA GLY A 597 -16.74 -19.95 12.73
C GLY A 597 -15.73 -20.56 13.70
N THR A 598 -14.66 -19.83 14.02
CA THR A 598 -13.49 -20.22 14.82
C THR A 598 -12.79 -18.94 15.30
N THR A 599 -11.82 -19.09 16.20
CA THR A 599 -10.96 -17.99 16.65
C THR A 599 -9.51 -18.26 16.28
N GLY A 600 -8.68 -17.21 16.20
CA GLY A 600 -7.25 -17.36 15.88
C GLY A 600 -6.52 -18.27 16.87
N ILE A 601 -6.82 -18.15 18.16
CA ILE A 601 -6.26 -19.04 19.18
C ILE A 601 -6.74 -20.49 18.99
N GLU A 602 -8.00 -20.71 18.62
CA GLU A 602 -8.50 -22.07 18.37
C GLU A 602 -7.84 -22.73 17.15
N GLU A 603 -7.60 -21.97 16.07
CA GLU A 603 -6.85 -22.47 14.90
C GLU A 603 -5.41 -22.83 15.26
N VAL A 604 -4.71 -21.97 15.99
CA VAL A 604 -3.34 -22.25 16.45
C VAL A 604 -3.31 -23.47 17.38
N ARG A 605 -4.25 -23.60 18.32
CA ARG A 605 -4.36 -24.78 19.19
C ARG A 605 -4.62 -26.05 18.37
N ALA A 606 -5.56 -26.02 17.43
CA ALA A 606 -5.87 -27.16 16.57
C ALA A 606 -4.64 -27.60 15.76
N LYS A 607 -3.85 -26.63 15.27
CA LYS A 607 -2.59 -26.88 14.59
C LYS A 607 -1.57 -27.53 15.51
N VAL A 608 -1.32 -26.98 16.71
CA VAL A 608 -0.42 -27.57 17.72
C VAL A 608 -0.81 -29.02 18.02
N ASP A 609 -2.10 -29.28 18.24
CA ASP A 609 -2.65 -30.61 18.52
C ASP A 609 -2.39 -31.59 17.36
N SER A 610 -2.48 -31.11 16.12
CA SER A 610 -2.31 -31.92 14.90
C SER A 610 -0.85 -32.28 14.57
N LEU A 611 0.14 -31.56 15.12
CA LEU A 611 1.55 -31.74 14.78
C LEU A 611 2.00 -33.22 14.89
N SER A 612 2.72 -33.70 13.88
CA SER A 612 3.13 -35.10 13.79
C SER A 612 4.38 -35.27 12.94
N ASP A 613 5.07 -36.42 13.07
CA ASP A 613 6.23 -36.72 12.22
C ASP A 613 5.89 -36.72 10.72
N ALA A 614 4.65 -37.05 10.35
CA ALA A 614 4.21 -37.04 8.96
C ALA A 614 4.06 -35.62 8.43
N ASP A 615 3.49 -34.74 9.26
CA ASP A 615 3.32 -33.33 8.97
C ASP A 615 4.66 -32.59 8.91
N ASN A 616 5.56 -32.81 9.87
CA ASN A 616 6.94 -32.28 9.81
C ASN A 616 7.64 -32.67 8.49
N ARG A 617 7.56 -33.96 8.11
CA ARG A 617 8.14 -34.42 6.84
C ARG A 617 7.50 -33.76 5.61
N HIS A 618 6.21 -33.47 5.66
CA HIS A 618 5.50 -32.81 4.57
C HIS A 618 6.02 -31.38 4.39
N HIS A 619 6.05 -30.58 5.46
CA HIS A 619 6.55 -29.21 5.46
C HIS A 619 8.02 -29.11 5.01
N ARG A 620 8.89 -29.99 5.52
CA ARG A 620 10.28 -30.08 5.05
C ARG A 620 10.42 -30.46 3.58
N GLY A 621 9.45 -31.21 3.05
CA GLY A 621 9.35 -31.54 1.63
C GLY A 621 8.97 -30.32 0.80
N LEU A 622 7.99 -29.53 1.26
CA LEU A 622 7.55 -28.28 0.62
C LEU A 622 8.68 -27.25 0.58
N ILE A 623 9.34 -26.99 1.71
CA ILE A 623 10.51 -26.10 1.80
C ILE A 623 11.56 -26.46 0.74
N ARG A 624 11.91 -27.75 0.64
CA ARG A 624 12.87 -28.23 -0.38
C ARG A 624 12.34 -28.11 -1.81
N ALA A 625 11.05 -28.31 -2.02
CA ALA A 625 10.44 -28.23 -3.35
C ALA A 625 10.48 -26.77 -3.86
N CYS A 626 10.09 -25.82 -3.02
CA CYS A 626 10.09 -24.38 -3.33
C CYS A 626 11.49 -23.88 -3.68
N LEU A 627 12.52 -24.26 -2.91
CA LEU A 627 13.88 -23.76 -3.10
C LEU A 627 14.77 -24.65 -3.97
N GLY A 628 14.35 -25.90 -4.25
CA GLY A 628 15.11 -26.87 -5.05
C GLY A 628 14.88 -26.80 -6.56
N GLY A 629 13.92 -26.00 -7.01
CA GLY A 629 13.50 -25.85 -8.41
C GLY A 629 14.49 -25.08 -9.30
N SER A 630 15.67 -25.64 -9.58
CA SER A 630 16.56 -25.20 -10.68
C SER A 630 17.49 -26.30 -11.21
N ARG A 631 16.99 -27.55 -11.32
CA ARG A 631 17.71 -28.64 -12.02
C ARG A 631 16.89 -29.43 -13.04
N LEU A 632 15.65 -29.04 -13.33
CA LEU A 632 14.78 -29.76 -14.29
C LEU A 632 14.55 -29.04 -15.63
N GLY A 633 15.27 -27.93 -15.90
CA GLY A 633 15.16 -27.15 -17.14
C GLY A 633 16.28 -27.33 -18.18
N GLU A 634 17.44 -27.89 -17.83
CA GLU A 634 18.50 -28.18 -18.81
C GLU A 634 18.22 -29.50 -19.54
N GLN A 635 17.26 -29.49 -20.47
CA GLN A 635 17.34 -30.44 -21.57
C GLN A 635 18.59 -30.11 -22.39
N PRO A 636 19.51 -31.07 -22.63
CA PRO A 636 20.63 -30.83 -23.50
C PRO A 636 20.06 -30.47 -24.87
N ARG A 637 20.39 -29.27 -25.37
CA ARG A 637 20.18 -28.93 -26.78
C ARG A 637 20.86 -30.00 -27.60
N GLY A 638 20.05 -30.94 -28.10
CA GLY A 638 20.51 -32.02 -28.94
C GLY A 638 21.18 -31.45 -30.17
N GLU A 639 22.43 -31.81 -30.38
CA GLU A 639 23.08 -31.68 -31.67
C GLU A 639 22.28 -32.49 -32.70
N SER A 640 21.77 -31.80 -33.73
CA SER A 640 21.46 -32.39 -35.03
C SER A 640 21.65 -31.36 -36.13
#